data_AF-A0A834H9E2-F1
#
_entry.id   AF-A0A834H9E2-F1
#
_cell.length_a   1.000
_cell.length_b   1.000
_cell.length_c   1.000
_cell.angle_alpha   90.00
_cell.angle_beta   90.00
_cell.angle_gamma   90.00
#
_symmetry.space_group_name_H-M   'P 1'
#
loop_
_entity.id
_entity.type
_entity.pdbx_description
1 polymer ?
#
loop_
_entity_poly.entity_id
_entity_poly.type
_entity_poly.pdbx_seq_one_letter_code
_entity_poly.pdbx_strand_id
1 'polypeptide(L)'
;MGSMWEMLRIERLLLLSAALFLWVCSSSVTASVTYDGKSILINGQRRILISGSIHYPRSTPEMWPDLIQKAKDGGLDVIQTYVFWNGHEPSPGQYYFEGRFDLVRFIKLVQQAGLYVHLRIGPYVCAEWNFGGFPVWLKFVPGIQFRTDNEPFKIENEYGPVEWEIGAPGKAYTKWAVDMAVGLGTGVPWTMCKQEDAPDPIIDTCNGFYCEGFKPNKEYKPKMWTEAWTGWYTEFGGPITYRPAEDLAFSVARFIQNNGSFINYYMYHGGTNFGRTAAGLFVATSYDFDAPIDEYGLLREPKWGHLRDLHKAIKLSEPALVSAYPTVTWPGKNLEVHVFQSKSACAAFLANYDTNSAAKITFQNMQYDLPPWSVSILPDCKNAVFNTARVSSQISQMKMTPACSGAFSWQSYSDEVVSADDSDKYAANGLLEQIKVTRDASDYLCVNIQPNEGFLKNGQGPVLTVMSAGHALHVFINGQLSGSSYGALENPKLTFSNNVKLRAGINKISLLSVAVGLPTGGVNYWTWNTGVLGPVTLKGLNEGTRDLTNQKWSYKVGLKGEDLSLNTLSGSSSVEWVEGSLLAQKQPLTWYKTTFNAPGGNDPLALDMSSMGKGQVWINGESIGRHWPGYIARGNCGSCSYAGTYNEKKCLSNCGESTQRWYHVPRSWLKPSGNFLVVLEEWGGDPTGISLVRRTSGSVCADIYEGQPTTKNWHLLASGKVDKLQLKAQLSCAQGQKISQIKFASYGLLLGTTWKTWLS
;
A
#
# COMPACT_ATOMS: atom_id res chain seq x y z
N MET A 1 67.44 26.75 -32.52
CA MET A 1 67.05 26.94 -31.11
C MET A 1 65.53 26.95 -30.88
N GLY A 2 64.67 27.29 -31.84
CA GLY A 2 63.20 27.31 -31.63
C GLY A 2 62.51 25.95 -31.46
N SER A 3 62.92 24.90 -32.19
CA SER A 3 62.20 23.61 -32.19
C SER A 3 62.36 22.78 -30.90
N MET A 4 63.45 22.99 -30.15
CA MET A 4 63.70 22.25 -28.91
C MET A 4 62.82 22.77 -27.76
N TRP A 5 62.49 24.06 -27.76
CA TRP A 5 61.63 24.68 -26.75
C TRP A 5 60.14 24.36 -26.94
N GLU A 6 59.68 24.16 -28.17
CA GLU A 6 58.32 23.69 -28.45
C GLU A 6 58.13 22.22 -28.06
N MET A 7 59.13 21.36 -28.34
CA MET A 7 59.10 19.95 -27.95
C MET A 7 59.03 19.78 -26.42
N LEU A 8 59.85 20.52 -25.68
CA LEU A 8 59.83 20.56 -24.21
C LEU A 8 58.50 21.08 -23.62
N ARG A 9 57.79 21.95 -24.35
CA ARG A 9 56.46 22.46 -23.94
C ARG A 9 55.37 21.41 -24.13
N ILE A 10 55.39 20.70 -25.26
CA ILE A 10 54.42 19.64 -25.59
C ILE A 10 54.61 18.44 -24.66
N GLU A 11 55.86 18.04 -24.35
CA GLU A 11 56.14 16.99 -23.36
C GLU A 11 55.65 17.37 -21.96
N ARG A 12 55.84 18.62 -21.52
CA ARG A 12 55.32 19.08 -20.23
C ARG A 12 53.79 19.10 -20.17
N LEU A 13 53.14 19.50 -21.27
CA LEU A 13 51.67 19.48 -21.38
C LEU A 13 51.12 18.04 -21.40
N LEU A 14 51.79 17.12 -22.10
CA LEU A 14 51.44 15.71 -22.11
C LEU A 14 51.64 15.08 -20.73
N LEU A 15 52.75 15.37 -20.05
CA LEU A 15 53.03 14.90 -18.69
C LEU A 15 52.03 15.47 -17.67
N LEU A 16 51.64 16.74 -17.78
CA LEU A 16 50.61 17.35 -16.95
C LEU A 16 49.23 16.73 -17.20
N SER A 17 48.89 16.48 -18.47
CA SER A 17 47.62 15.82 -18.83
C SER A 17 47.58 14.36 -18.39
N ALA A 18 48.68 13.62 -18.51
CA ALA A 18 48.81 12.25 -18.05
C ALA A 18 48.83 12.17 -16.52
N ALA A 19 49.45 13.12 -15.83
CA ALA A 19 49.40 13.23 -14.37
C ALA A 19 48.00 13.59 -13.88
N LEU A 20 47.26 14.46 -14.59
CA LEU A 20 45.85 14.76 -14.29
C LEU A 20 44.96 13.54 -14.53
N PHE A 21 45.19 12.79 -15.62
CA PHE A 21 44.47 11.55 -15.93
C PHE A 21 44.77 10.46 -14.90
N LEU A 22 46.04 10.31 -14.50
CA LEU A 22 46.46 9.38 -13.45
C LEU A 22 45.93 9.80 -12.07
N TRP A 23 45.84 11.10 -11.77
CA TRP A 23 45.23 11.61 -10.53
C TRP A 23 43.72 11.36 -10.48
N VAL A 24 43.02 11.57 -11.60
CA VAL A 24 41.59 11.24 -11.75
C VAL A 24 41.35 9.72 -11.70
N CYS A 25 42.29 8.91 -12.21
CA CYS A 25 42.21 7.45 -12.14
C CYS A 25 42.68 6.85 -10.80
N SER A 26 43.37 7.60 -9.94
CA SER A 26 43.91 7.12 -8.65
C SER A 26 43.15 7.65 -7.42
N SER A 27 42.21 8.58 -7.58
CA SER A 27 41.21 8.81 -6.54
C SER A 27 40.26 7.61 -6.50
N SER A 28 40.56 6.64 -5.65
CA SER A 28 39.57 5.66 -5.21
C SER A 28 38.41 6.43 -4.58
N VAL A 29 37.33 6.65 -5.34
CA VAL A 29 36.08 7.16 -4.78
C VAL A 29 35.52 6.03 -3.93
N THR A 30 35.91 5.98 -2.66
CA THR A 30 35.23 5.13 -1.68
C THR A 30 33.83 5.68 -1.50
N ALA A 31 32.85 5.04 -2.11
CA ALA A 31 31.44 5.28 -1.80
C ALA A 31 31.22 4.90 -0.33
N SER A 32 30.88 5.87 0.51
CA SER A 32 30.70 5.66 1.94
C SER A 32 29.36 6.23 2.41
N VAL A 33 28.67 5.47 3.26
CA VAL A 33 27.46 5.92 3.94
C VAL A 33 27.71 5.79 5.44
N THR A 34 27.68 6.90 6.15
CA THR A 34 27.82 6.96 7.61
C THR A 34 26.76 7.88 8.19
N TYR A 35 26.82 8.18 9.48
CA TYR A 35 25.88 9.09 10.13
C TYR A 35 26.53 9.82 11.30
N ASP A 36 25.91 10.92 11.70
CA ASP A 36 26.16 11.59 12.97
C ASP A 36 24.83 12.04 13.59
N GLY A 37 24.90 12.77 14.71
CA GLY A 37 23.71 13.29 15.41
C GLY A 37 22.87 14.28 14.60
N LYS A 38 23.28 14.64 13.38
CA LYS A 38 22.56 15.55 12.50
C LYS A 38 21.85 14.81 11.38
N SER A 39 22.57 13.99 10.62
CA SER A 39 22.04 13.36 9.41
C SER A 39 22.84 12.14 8.98
N ILE A 40 22.31 11.43 7.99
CA ILE A 40 23.12 10.53 7.16
C ILE A 40 24.16 11.34 6.39
N LEU A 41 25.38 10.81 6.29
CA LEU A 41 26.45 11.33 5.44
C LEU A 41 26.64 10.38 4.26
N ILE A 42 26.62 10.93 3.05
CA ILE A 42 26.93 10.20 1.83
C ILE A 42 28.19 10.81 1.24
N ASN A 43 29.25 10.00 1.10
CA ASN A 43 30.58 10.43 0.66
C ASN A 43 31.11 11.61 1.50
N GLY A 44 30.92 11.53 2.82
CA GLY A 44 31.33 12.56 3.78
C GLY A 44 30.46 13.82 3.81
N GLN A 45 29.40 13.90 3.00
CA GLN A 45 28.48 15.05 2.99
C GLN A 45 27.18 14.72 3.70
N ARG A 46 26.83 15.53 4.71
CA ARG A 46 25.51 15.50 5.36
C ARG A 46 24.41 15.80 4.36
N ARG A 47 23.28 15.07 4.45
CA ARG A 47 22.14 15.22 3.54
C ARG A 47 20.82 15.24 4.30
N ILE A 48 19.87 16.03 3.80
CA ILE A 48 18.45 15.90 4.18
C ILE A 48 17.78 15.04 3.13
N LEU A 49 17.55 13.77 3.46
CA LEU A 49 17.08 12.75 2.52
C LEU A 49 15.55 12.70 2.48
N ILE A 50 15.00 12.87 1.29
CA ILE A 50 13.56 12.77 1.02
C ILE A 50 13.33 11.44 0.31
N SER A 51 12.55 10.55 0.93
CA SER A 51 12.34 9.16 0.50
C SER A 51 10.86 8.89 0.24
N GLY A 52 10.57 7.86 -0.56
CA GLY A 52 9.22 7.39 -0.78
C GLY A 52 9.16 5.88 -1.02
N SER A 53 8.17 5.22 -0.43
CA SER A 53 7.97 3.78 -0.60
C SER A 53 7.34 3.45 -1.95
N ILE A 54 7.99 2.54 -2.69
CA ILE A 54 7.46 1.89 -3.90
C ILE A 54 7.75 0.39 -3.77
N HIS A 55 6.73 -0.44 -3.55
CA HIS A 55 6.90 -1.88 -3.41
C HIS A 55 6.90 -2.56 -4.78
N TYR A 56 8.04 -3.13 -5.16
CA TYR A 56 8.24 -3.73 -6.49
C TYR A 56 7.17 -4.76 -6.90
N PRO A 57 6.64 -5.66 -6.02
CA PRO A 57 5.62 -6.62 -6.44
C PRO A 57 4.20 -6.04 -6.52
N ARG A 58 3.98 -4.79 -6.09
CA ARG A 58 2.67 -4.11 -6.18
C ARG A 58 2.48 -3.33 -7.49
N SER A 59 3.44 -3.42 -8.40
CA SER A 59 3.39 -2.87 -9.75
C SER A 59 4.14 -3.81 -10.71
N THR A 60 4.02 -3.60 -12.02
CA THR A 60 4.70 -4.45 -13.00
C THR A 60 6.09 -3.90 -13.37
N PRO A 61 7.01 -4.75 -13.87
CA PRO A 61 8.32 -4.31 -14.34
C PRO A 61 8.28 -3.20 -15.40
N GLU A 62 7.21 -3.13 -16.19
CA GLU A 62 7.00 -2.10 -17.20
C GLU A 62 6.57 -0.76 -16.59
N MET A 63 5.93 -0.77 -15.41
CA MET A 63 5.57 0.45 -14.67
C MET A 63 6.76 1.03 -13.90
N TRP A 64 7.70 0.20 -13.42
CA TRP A 64 8.77 0.67 -12.53
C TRP A 64 9.57 1.88 -13.05
N PRO A 65 10.03 1.94 -14.32
CA PRO A 65 10.79 3.09 -14.80
C PRO A 65 9.99 4.40 -14.70
N ASP A 66 8.72 4.38 -15.06
CA ASP A 66 7.83 5.55 -15.02
C ASP A 66 7.51 5.96 -13.57
N LEU A 67 7.25 4.99 -12.68
CA LEU A 67 7.03 5.26 -11.26
C LEU A 67 8.28 5.89 -10.59
N ILE A 68 9.46 5.35 -10.89
CA ILE A 68 10.75 5.85 -10.38
C ILE A 68 11.03 7.25 -10.93
N GLN A 69 10.74 7.49 -12.21
CA GLN A 69 10.91 8.81 -12.82
C GLN A 69 9.97 9.84 -12.20
N LYS A 70 8.69 9.50 -11.98
CA LYS A 70 7.73 10.36 -11.27
C LYS A 70 8.13 10.64 -9.82
N ALA A 71 8.75 9.69 -9.14
CA ALA A 71 9.36 9.89 -7.84
C ALA A 71 10.53 10.88 -7.88
N LYS A 72 11.44 10.73 -8.86
CA LYS A 72 12.56 11.65 -9.07
C LYS A 72 12.08 13.07 -9.40
N ASP A 73 11.14 13.20 -10.34
CA ASP A 73 10.55 14.49 -10.73
C ASP A 73 9.74 15.12 -9.59
N GLY A 74 9.22 14.28 -8.70
CA GLY A 74 8.61 14.65 -7.44
C GLY A 74 9.60 15.14 -6.38
N GLY A 75 10.91 15.01 -6.61
CA GLY A 75 11.96 15.51 -5.72
C GLY A 75 12.44 14.52 -4.66
N LEU A 76 12.19 13.22 -4.83
CA LEU A 76 12.77 12.20 -3.96
C LEU A 76 14.27 12.00 -4.25
N ASP A 77 15.04 11.75 -3.19
CA ASP A 77 16.45 11.30 -3.25
C ASP A 77 16.56 9.78 -3.12
N VAL A 78 15.59 9.13 -2.46
CA VAL A 78 15.64 7.71 -2.06
C VAL A 78 14.32 7.01 -2.39
N ILE A 79 14.40 5.76 -2.88
CA ILE A 79 13.26 4.85 -2.94
C ILE A 79 13.36 3.85 -1.78
N GLN A 80 12.31 3.73 -0.99
CA GLN A 80 12.21 2.70 0.04
C GLN A 80 11.40 1.51 -0.48
N THR A 81 11.82 0.29 -0.14
CA THR A 81 10.98 -0.90 -0.37
C THR A 81 11.25 -1.95 0.68
N TYR A 82 10.19 -2.68 1.06
CA TYR A 82 10.33 -3.95 1.76
C TYR A 82 10.85 -5.05 0.83
N VAL A 83 11.33 -6.17 1.40
CA VAL A 83 11.56 -7.44 0.69
C VAL A 83 10.49 -8.46 1.10
N PHE A 84 9.82 -9.08 0.12
CA PHE A 84 8.66 -9.94 0.36
C PHE A 84 9.02 -11.42 0.33
N TRP A 85 9.50 -11.95 1.45
CA TRP A 85 10.08 -13.30 1.53
C TRP A 85 9.11 -14.41 1.09
N ASN A 86 7.86 -14.39 1.50
CA ASN A 86 6.85 -15.38 1.09
C ASN A 86 6.67 -15.50 -0.43
N GLY A 87 6.90 -14.43 -1.20
CA GLY A 87 6.89 -14.45 -2.66
C GLY A 87 8.22 -14.89 -3.25
N HIS A 88 9.33 -14.58 -2.57
CA HIS A 88 10.67 -15.02 -2.98
C HIS A 88 10.99 -16.46 -2.63
N GLU A 89 10.34 -17.08 -1.65
CA GLU A 89 10.55 -18.48 -1.27
C GLU A 89 9.20 -19.19 -1.03
N PRO A 90 8.41 -19.43 -2.08
CA PRO A 90 7.09 -20.06 -1.97
C PRO A 90 7.13 -21.45 -1.34
N SER A 91 8.26 -22.15 -1.46
CA SER A 91 8.54 -23.41 -0.76
C SER A 91 10.01 -23.48 -0.35
N PRO A 92 10.37 -24.24 0.70
CA PRO A 92 11.73 -24.24 1.25
C PRO A 92 12.81 -24.53 0.20
N GLY A 93 13.79 -23.64 0.08
CA GLY A 93 14.91 -23.71 -0.86
C GLY A 93 14.56 -23.43 -2.32
N GLN A 94 13.31 -23.09 -2.65
CA GLN A 94 12.89 -22.75 -4.00
C GLN A 94 12.69 -21.24 -4.12
N TYR A 95 13.69 -20.55 -4.68
CA TYR A 95 13.68 -19.10 -4.78
C TYR A 95 13.07 -18.58 -6.09
N TYR A 96 12.33 -17.47 -6.02
CA TYR A 96 11.73 -16.80 -7.15
C TYR A 96 12.11 -15.30 -7.17
N PHE A 97 12.84 -14.89 -8.20
CA PHE A 97 13.31 -13.52 -8.42
C PHE A 97 13.03 -13.03 -9.86
N GLU A 98 11.94 -13.50 -10.46
CA GLU A 98 11.55 -13.15 -11.82
C GLU A 98 10.30 -12.25 -11.86
N GLY A 99 10.02 -11.68 -13.04
CA GLY A 99 8.85 -10.83 -13.25
C GLY A 99 8.79 -9.68 -12.24
N ARG A 100 7.61 -9.51 -11.60
CA ARG A 100 7.43 -8.47 -10.58
C ARG A 100 8.15 -8.74 -9.25
N PHE A 101 8.78 -9.90 -9.09
CA PHE A 101 9.64 -10.22 -7.95
C PHE A 101 11.13 -10.10 -8.29
N ASP A 102 11.51 -9.54 -9.44
CA ASP A 102 12.91 -9.24 -9.75
C ASP A 102 13.40 -8.00 -8.97
N LEU A 103 13.75 -8.22 -7.70
CA LEU A 103 14.26 -7.19 -6.78
C LEU A 103 15.53 -6.52 -7.34
N VAL A 104 16.43 -7.30 -7.94
CA VAL A 104 17.71 -6.80 -8.45
C VAL A 104 17.48 -5.84 -9.62
N ARG A 105 16.60 -6.20 -10.56
CA ARG A 105 16.21 -5.31 -11.65
C ARG A 105 15.57 -4.03 -11.13
N PHE A 106 14.66 -4.13 -10.15
CA PHE A 106 14.05 -2.94 -9.55
C PHE A 106 15.11 -1.99 -8.96
N ILE A 107 16.03 -2.51 -8.12
CA ILE A 107 17.11 -1.71 -7.52
C ILE A 107 18.01 -1.10 -8.60
N LYS A 108 18.36 -1.85 -9.65
CA LYS A 108 19.16 -1.33 -10.77
C LYS A 108 18.46 -0.20 -11.52
N LEU A 109 17.14 -0.24 -11.66
CA LEU A 109 16.37 0.86 -12.27
C LEU A 109 16.39 2.10 -11.38
N VAL A 110 16.30 1.95 -10.05
CA VAL A 110 16.46 3.07 -9.10
C VAL A 110 17.85 3.69 -9.22
N GLN A 111 18.89 2.85 -9.29
CA GLN A 111 20.27 3.30 -9.52
C GLN A 111 20.42 4.05 -10.86
N GLN A 112 19.85 3.54 -11.95
CA GLN A 112 19.88 4.18 -13.26
C GLN A 112 19.20 5.55 -13.26
N ALA A 113 18.13 5.71 -12.47
CA ALA A 113 17.50 7.01 -12.25
C ALA A 113 18.36 7.95 -11.38
N GLY A 114 19.45 7.49 -10.77
CA GLY A 114 20.33 8.28 -9.91
C GLY A 114 19.75 8.54 -8.52
N LEU A 115 18.89 7.63 -8.05
CA LEU A 115 18.32 7.66 -6.70
C LEU A 115 19.01 6.61 -5.81
N TYR A 116 18.95 6.80 -4.49
CA TYR A 116 19.38 5.80 -3.51
C TYR A 116 18.25 4.81 -3.20
N VAL A 117 18.59 3.71 -2.52
CA VAL A 117 17.62 2.74 -2.01
C VAL A 117 17.74 2.60 -0.50
N HIS A 118 16.61 2.68 0.19
CA HIS A 118 16.47 2.20 1.57
C HIS A 118 15.77 0.84 1.54
N LEU A 119 16.55 -0.24 1.65
CA LEU A 119 16.05 -1.61 1.54
C LEU A 119 15.65 -2.15 2.92
N ARG A 120 14.35 -2.23 3.18
CA ARG A 120 13.81 -2.79 4.42
C ARG A 120 13.64 -4.30 4.26
N ILE A 121 14.70 -5.04 4.53
CA ILE A 121 14.74 -6.49 4.27
C ILE A 121 13.68 -7.23 5.09
N GLY A 122 13.38 -6.77 6.31
CA GLY A 122 12.50 -7.50 7.23
C GLY A 122 13.24 -8.68 7.83
N PRO A 123 12.73 -9.92 7.70
CA PRO A 123 11.80 -10.43 6.70
C PRO A 123 10.35 -10.54 7.17
N TYR A 124 10.09 -10.33 8.48
CA TYR A 124 8.79 -9.78 8.85
C TYR A 124 8.75 -8.35 8.33
N VAL A 125 7.70 -7.96 7.64
CA VAL A 125 7.56 -6.62 7.04
C VAL A 125 6.25 -5.94 7.38
N CYS A 126 5.30 -6.66 8.01
CA CYS A 126 3.91 -6.23 8.16
C CYS A 126 3.29 -5.88 6.79
N ALA A 127 3.43 -4.62 6.37
CA ALA A 127 3.16 -4.08 5.04
C ALA A 127 1.74 -4.31 4.50
N GLU A 128 0.80 -4.66 5.39
CA GLU A 128 -0.51 -5.22 5.02
C GLU A 128 -0.39 -6.35 3.98
N TRP A 129 0.70 -7.11 4.10
CA TRP A 129 1.09 -8.16 3.17
C TRP A 129 0.88 -9.52 3.81
N ASN A 130 0.45 -10.50 3.02
CA ASN A 130 0.05 -11.82 3.47
C ASN A 130 1.05 -12.41 4.48
N PHE A 131 0.54 -12.77 5.66
CA PHE A 131 1.30 -13.34 6.78
C PHE A 131 2.46 -12.47 7.32
N GLY A 132 2.42 -11.17 7.03
CA GLY A 132 3.47 -10.23 7.41
C GLY A 132 4.78 -10.42 6.63
N GLY A 133 4.73 -11.12 5.48
CA GLY A 133 5.91 -11.44 4.66
C GLY A 133 6.52 -12.81 4.91
N PHE A 134 6.14 -13.50 6.00
CA PHE A 134 6.65 -14.85 6.26
C PHE A 134 6.06 -15.88 5.28
N PRO A 135 6.88 -16.82 4.76
CA PRO A 135 6.34 -17.98 4.07
C PRO A 135 5.49 -18.84 5.02
N VAL A 136 4.33 -19.30 4.56
CA VAL A 136 3.40 -20.10 5.38
C VAL A 136 4.04 -21.42 5.85
N TRP A 137 4.91 -22.01 5.02
CA TRP A 137 5.62 -23.25 5.37
C TRP A 137 6.48 -23.11 6.64
N LEU A 138 6.94 -21.89 6.96
CA LEU A 138 7.79 -21.63 8.13
C LEU A 138 7.07 -21.96 9.43
N LYS A 139 5.74 -21.78 9.49
CA LYS A 139 4.89 -22.12 10.65
C LYS A 139 4.96 -23.60 11.02
N PHE A 140 5.36 -24.47 10.09
CA PHE A 140 5.38 -25.93 10.27
C PHE A 140 6.77 -26.49 10.54
N VAL A 141 7.80 -25.64 10.65
CA VAL A 141 9.13 -26.07 11.07
C VAL A 141 9.06 -26.54 12.54
N PRO A 142 9.56 -27.74 12.87
CA PRO A 142 9.52 -28.23 14.26
C PRO A 142 10.19 -27.26 15.25
N GLY A 143 9.49 -26.94 16.34
CA GLY A 143 10.00 -26.06 17.39
C GLY A 143 9.97 -24.56 17.08
N ILE A 144 9.45 -24.15 15.92
CA ILE A 144 9.44 -22.75 15.48
C ILE A 144 8.57 -21.86 16.38
N GLN A 145 9.09 -20.69 16.72
CA GLN A 145 8.32 -19.57 17.26
C GLN A 145 8.79 -18.32 16.54
N PHE A 146 7.85 -17.53 16.04
CA PHE A 146 8.21 -16.34 15.27
C PHE A 146 8.55 -15.20 16.22
N ARG A 147 9.46 -14.32 15.79
CA ARG A 147 9.75 -13.04 16.44
C ARG A 147 10.03 -13.18 17.94
N THR A 148 10.88 -14.14 18.29
CA THR A 148 11.37 -14.41 19.65
C THR A 148 12.68 -15.17 19.56
N ASP A 149 13.41 -15.30 20.67
CA ASP A 149 14.67 -16.04 20.72
C ASP A 149 14.44 -17.55 20.54
N ASN A 150 14.39 -17.99 19.28
CA ASN A 150 14.06 -19.33 18.87
C ASN A 150 15.11 -19.83 17.87
N GLU A 151 15.89 -20.84 18.25
CA GLU A 151 16.99 -21.38 17.42
C GLU A 151 16.61 -21.69 15.95
N PRO A 152 15.42 -22.24 15.65
CA PRO A 152 14.96 -22.43 14.28
C PRO A 152 14.86 -21.18 13.38
N PHE A 153 14.55 -19.99 13.90
CA PHE A 153 14.43 -18.78 13.07
C PHE A 153 14.44 -17.48 13.89
N LYS A 154 15.24 -16.49 13.46
CA LYS A 154 15.27 -15.16 14.09
C LYS A 154 15.55 -14.04 13.07
N ILE A 155 14.72 -12.99 12.83
CA ILE A 155 14.99 -11.72 12.06
C ILE A 155 13.74 -10.73 12.10
N GLU A 156 13.84 -9.38 11.95
CA GLU A 156 12.80 -8.37 12.36
C GLU A 156 12.32 -7.17 11.48
N ASN A 157 11.19 -6.55 11.90
CA ASN A 157 10.66 -5.19 11.57
C ASN A 157 9.58 -4.71 12.59
N GLU A 158 9.55 -3.44 13.03
CA GLU A 158 8.60 -2.90 14.05
C GLU A 158 8.46 -3.83 15.28
N TYR A 159 9.57 -4.10 15.98
CA TYR A 159 9.61 -5.12 17.03
C TYR A 159 9.45 -4.59 18.45
N GLY A 160 9.80 -3.34 18.73
CA GLY A 160 9.78 -2.78 20.09
C GLY A 160 8.48 -3.02 20.89
N PRO A 161 7.27 -2.82 20.30
CA PRO A 161 6.02 -3.16 21.00
C PRO A 161 5.89 -4.65 21.34
N VAL A 162 6.34 -5.55 20.45
CA VAL A 162 6.32 -7.00 20.68
C VAL A 162 7.36 -7.39 21.72
N GLU A 163 8.56 -6.82 21.64
CA GLU A 163 9.63 -7.02 22.63
C GLU A 163 9.18 -6.63 24.04
N TRP A 164 8.52 -5.48 24.18
CA TRP A 164 7.96 -5.03 25.45
C TRP A 164 6.97 -6.06 26.02
N GLU A 165 6.11 -6.62 25.17
CA GLU A 165 5.11 -7.61 25.57
C GLU A 165 5.72 -8.99 25.91
N ILE A 166 6.77 -9.44 25.21
CA ILE A 166 7.37 -10.77 25.43
C ILE A 166 8.56 -10.77 26.42
N GLY A 167 9.12 -9.61 26.75
CA GLY A 167 10.10 -9.44 27.83
C GLY A 167 11.52 -9.91 27.49
N ALA A 168 12.15 -10.67 28.39
CA ALA A 168 13.57 -11.06 28.28
C ALA A 168 13.95 -11.84 27.00
N PRO A 169 13.13 -12.79 26.49
CA PRO A 169 13.35 -13.43 25.19
C PRO A 169 13.37 -12.42 24.03
N GLY A 170 12.55 -11.36 24.12
CA GLY A 170 12.54 -10.28 23.13
C GLY A 170 13.85 -9.53 23.08
N LYS A 171 14.40 -9.18 24.26
CA LYS A 171 15.71 -8.50 24.38
C LYS A 171 16.86 -9.32 23.84
N ALA A 172 16.91 -10.61 24.16
CA ALA A 172 17.96 -11.52 23.67
C ALA A 172 17.93 -11.62 22.14
N TYR A 173 16.72 -11.72 21.59
CA TYR A 173 16.48 -11.76 20.17
C TYR A 173 16.82 -10.45 19.45
N THR A 174 16.44 -9.28 20.01
CA THR A 174 16.82 -7.97 19.48
C THR A 174 18.34 -7.85 19.38
N LYS A 175 19.06 -8.26 20.44
CA LYS A 175 20.53 -8.28 20.41
C LYS A 175 21.07 -9.21 19.31
N TRP A 176 20.56 -10.44 19.21
CA TRP A 176 21.00 -11.38 18.18
C TRP A 176 20.75 -10.85 16.75
N ALA A 177 19.59 -10.23 16.49
CA ALA A 177 19.22 -9.75 15.17
C ALA A 177 20.15 -8.63 14.71
N VAL A 178 20.55 -7.76 15.64
CA VAL A 178 21.54 -6.71 15.40
C VAL A 178 22.92 -7.29 15.15
N ASP A 179 23.40 -8.19 16.01
CA ASP A 179 24.73 -8.81 15.87
C ASP A 179 24.85 -9.55 14.53
N MET A 180 23.79 -10.24 14.09
CA MET A 180 23.70 -10.90 12.78
C MET A 180 23.73 -9.89 11.63
N ALA A 181 22.85 -8.89 11.63
CA ALA A 181 22.72 -7.93 10.53
C ALA A 181 24.01 -7.11 10.32
N VAL A 182 24.62 -6.64 11.42
CA VAL A 182 25.91 -5.92 11.38
C VAL A 182 27.04 -6.84 10.92
N GLY A 183 27.03 -8.10 11.37
CA GLY A 183 28.01 -9.12 10.97
C GLY A 183 28.03 -9.44 9.47
N LEU A 184 26.97 -9.13 8.72
CA LEU A 184 26.93 -9.29 7.25
C LEU A 184 27.86 -8.32 6.51
N GLY A 185 28.37 -7.26 7.18
CA GLY A 185 29.38 -6.38 6.61
C GLY A 185 28.93 -5.59 5.37
N THR A 186 27.67 -5.15 5.35
CA THR A 186 27.04 -4.45 4.19
C THR A 186 27.71 -3.12 3.81
N GLY A 187 28.51 -2.53 4.72
CA GLY A 187 29.19 -1.25 4.49
C GLY A 187 28.31 -0.01 4.57
N VAL A 188 27.04 -0.15 4.99
CA VAL A 188 26.05 0.93 5.15
C VAL A 188 25.31 0.83 6.48
N PRO A 189 24.72 1.91 7.01
CA PRO A 189 23.97 1.88 8.27
C PRO A 189 22.73 0.99 8.21
N TRP A 190 22.39 0.42 9.35
CA TRP A 190 21.15 -0.34 9.55
C TRP A 190 20.16 0.45 10.41
N THR A 191 18.87 0.23 10.16
CA THR A 191 17.78 0.91 10.88
C THR A 191 16.76 -0.09 11.41
N MET A 192 16.19 0.19 12.59
CA MET A 192 15.02 -0.52 13.12
C MET A 192 13.93 0.49 13.49
N CYS A 193 12.73 0.31 12.95
CA CYS A 193 11.61 1.20 13.22
C CYS A 193 10.87 0.81 14.51
N LYS A 194 10.37 1.82 15.25
CA LYS A 194 9.69 1.66 16.55
C LYS A 194 10.48 0.76 17.52
N GLN A 195 11.78 0.97 17.62
CA GLN A 195 12.70 0.18 18.43
C GLN A 195 13.51 1.06 19.38
N GLU A 196 12.89 1.54 20.46
CA GLU A 196 13.48 2.55 21.36
C GLU A 196 14.82 2.10 21.99
N ASP A 197 15.05 0.80 22.16
CA ASP A 197 16.26 0.23 22.73
C ASP A 197 17.22 -0.39 21.70
N ALA A 198 17.11 -0.03 20.41
CA ALA A 198 17.98 -0.53 19.35
C ALA A 198 19.49 -0.37 19.72
N PRO A 199 20.25 -1.48 19.84
CA PRO A 199 21.66 -1.42 20.21
C PRO A 199 22.51 -0.79 19.11
N ASP A 200 23.65 -0.21 19.48
CA ASP A 200 24.58 0.34 18.50
C ASP A 200 25.14 -0.75 17.57
N PRO A 201 25.39 -0.44 16.28
CA PRO A 201 25.28 0.86 15.62
C PRO A 201 23.92 1.12 14.94
N ILE A 202 22.85 0.41 15.33
CA ILE A 202 21.54 0.51 14.65
C ILE A 202 20.87 1.84 14.97
N ILE A 203 20.29 2.49 13.96
CA ILE A 203 19.50 3.70 14.13
C ILE A 203 18.04 3.32 14.36
N ASP A 204 17.47 3.71 15.50
CA ASP A 204 16.04 3.60 15.74
C ASP A 204 15.27 4.71 15.00
N THR A 205 14.11 4.37 14.44
CA THR A 205 13.34 5.28 13.59
C THR A 205 11.87 5.34 13.97
N CYS A 206 11.18 6.41 13.54
CA CYS A 206 9.77 6.64 13.81
C CYS A 206 8.87 6.29 12.61
N ASN A 207 7.65 5.83 12.89
CA ASN A 207 6.56 5.59 11.94
C ASN A 207 5.28 6.22 12.50
N GLY A 208 4.47 6.84 11.65
CA GLY A 208 3.22 7.48 12.09
C GLY A 208 2.68 8.52 11.12
N PHE A 209 1.58 9.17 11.51
CA PHE A 209 1.10 10.38 10.82
C PHE A 209 1.98 11.60 11.13
N TYR A 210 2.58 11.64 12.33
CA TYR A 210 3.46 12.70 12.82
C TYR A 210 4.59 12.10 13.64
N CYS A 211 5.82 12.59 13.44
CA CYS A 211 7.02 12.15 14.15
C CYS A 211 7.90 13.32 14.61
N GLU A 212 7.37 14.55 14.67
CA GLU A 212 8.14 15.73 15.08
C GLU A 212 8.67 15.62 16.50
N GLY A 213 7.99 14.89 17.40
CA GLY A 213 8.41 14.70 18.78
C GLY A 213 9.45 13.61 18.98
N PHE A 214 9.64 12.72 18.00
CA PHE A 214 10.57 11.60 18.10
C PHE A 214 12.02 12.06 18.30
N LYS A 215 12.76 11.30 19.11
CA LYS A 215 14.20 11.44 19.29
C LYS A 215 14.81 10.03 19.20
N PRO A 216 15.91 9.85 18.45
CA PRO A 216 16.60 8.58 18.45
C PRO A 216 17.17 8.30 19.84
N ASN A 217 17.45 7.03 20.12
CA ASN A 217 17.85 6.58 21.44
C ASN A 217 19.26 7.01 21.88
N LYS A 218 20.03 7.62 20.97
CA LYS A 218 21.36 8.19 21.21
C LYS A 218 21.54 9.50 20.46
N GLU A 219 22.19 10.48 21.10
CA GLU A 219 22.41 11.84 20.56
C GLU A 219 23.29 11.87 19.29
N TYR A 220 24.13 10.85 19.04
CA TYR A 220 24.95 10.75 17.83
C TYR A 220 24.24 10.04 16.67
N LYS A 221 22.97 9.64 16.83
CA LYS A 221 22.16 9.05 15.76
C LYS A 221 21.28 10.13 15.12
N PRO A 222 21.06 10.09 13.79
CA PRO A 222 20.20 11.05 13.12
C PRO A 222 18.73 10.73 13.39
N LYS A 223 17.89 11.77 13.35
CA LYS A 223 16.44 11.61 13.48
C LYS A 223 15.81 11.23 12.14
N MET A 224 15.27 10.01 12.07
CA MET A 224 14.71 9.42 10.84
C MET A 224 13.24 9.02 11.00
N TRP A 225 12.43 9.35 10.00
CA TRP A 225 11.02 8.99 9.89
C TRP A 225 10.82 8.05 8.69
N THR A 226 10.69 6.75 8.96
CA THR A 226 10.68 5.68 7.93
C THR A 226 9.29 5.43 7.33
N GLU A 227 8.22 5.89 7.98
CA GLU A 227 6.86 5.82 7.45
C GLU A 227 6.02 7.03 7.82
N ALA A 228 6.08 8.06 6.97
CA ALA A 228 5.15 9.18 6.96
C ALA A 228 3.89 8.75 6.22
N TRP A 229 2.87 8.32 6.96
CA TRP A 229 1.68 7.70 6.39
C TRP A 229 0.91 8.69 5.49
N THR A 230 0.80 8.39 4.20
CA THR A 230 0.19 9.28 3.20
C THR A 230 -1.33 9.20 3.14
N GLY A 231 -1.90 8.25 3.87
CA GLY A 231 -3.30 7.84 3.90
C GLY A 231 -3.39 6.59 4.76
N TRP A 232 -4.22 5.62 4.34
CA TRP A 232 -4.34 4.32 5.01
C TRP A 232 -4.65 3.23 3.99
N TYR A 233 -4.42 1.97 4.33
CA TYR A 233 -4.82 0.84 3.49
C TYR A 233 -6.34 0.74 3.41
N THR A 234 -6.84 0.16 2.31
CA THR A 234 -8.26 -0.18 2.18
C THR A 234 -8.47 -1.63 2.61
N GLU A 235 -9.48 -1.89 3.43
CA GLU A 235 -9.91 -3.22 3.85
C GLU A 235 -11.29 -3.51 3.27
N PHE A 236 -11.56 -4.75 2.85
CA PHE A 236 -12.89 -5.16 2.40
C PHE A 236 -13.93 -4.94 3.52
N GLY A 237 -14.99 -4.17 3.21
CA GLY A 237 -15.99 -3.72 4.16
C GLY A 237 -15.72 -2.36 4.79
N GLY A 238 -14.49 -1.85 4.65
CA GLY A 238 -14.09 -0.52 5.10
C GLY A 238 -14.27 0.57 4.04
N PRO A 239 -14.29 1.85 4.45
CA PRO A 239 -14.27 3.01 3.57
C PRO A 239 -12.87 3.26 2.98
N ILE A 240 -12.79 4.14 1.99
CA ILE A 240 -11.51 4.59 1.43
C ILE A 240 -11.04 5.82 2.22
N THR A 241 -9.91 5.68 2.91
CA THR A 241 -9.26 6.77 3.66
C THR A 241 -8.42 7.65 2.74
N TYR A 242 -8.49 8.97 2.95
CA TYR A 242 -7.61 9.93 2.27
C TYR A 242 -6.99 10.90 3.28
N ARG A 243 -5.74 11.33 3.08
CA ARG A 243 -5.06 12.33 3.93
C ARG A 243 -4.84 13.61 3.12
N PRO A 244 -5.33 14.78 3.59
CA PRO A 244 -5.11 16.05 2.91
C PRO A 244 -3.62 16.33 2.65
N ALA A 245 -3.31 16.88 1.48
CA ALA A 245 -1.95 17.18 1.05
C ALA A 245 -1.29 18.22 1.98
N GLU A 246 -2.08 19.16 2.47
CA GLU A 246 -1.69 20.24 3.37
C GLU A 246 -1.25 19.71 4.73
N ASP A 247 -1.99 18.75 5.29
CA ASP A 247 -1.64 18.11 6.56
C ASP A 247 -0.38 17.26 6.43
N LEU A 248 -0.25 16.49 5.34
CA LEU A 248 0.96 15.71 5.08
C LEU A 248 2.17 16.65 4.93
N ALA A 249 2.05 17.73 4.16
CA ALA A 249 3.11 18.74 4.03
C ALA A 249 3.44 19.42 5.36
N PHE A 250 2.42 19.75 6.16
CA PHE A 250 2.58 20.29 7.52
C PHE A 250 3.36 19.33 8.41
N SER A 251 3.00 18.04 8.43
CA SER A 251 3.66 17.03 9.25
C SER A 251 5.15 16.88 8.89
N VAL A 252 5.48 16.90 7.60
CA VAL A 252 6.87 16.83 7.11
C VAL A 252 7.63 18.11 7.46
N ALA A 253 7.06 19.29 7.24
CA ALA A 253 7.70 20.55 7.62
C ALA A 253 7.97 20.62 9.14
N ARG A 254 7.02 20.16 9.97
CA ARG A 254 7.14 20.09 11.43
C ARG A 254 8.23 19.12 11.88
N PHE A 255 8.43 18.02 11.15
CA PHE A 255 9.53 17.09 11.40
C PHE A 255 10.88 17.70 11.03
N ILE A 256 11.01 18.28 9.82
CA ILE A 256 12.27 18.86 9.33
C ILE A 256 12.71 20.06 10.18
N GLN A 257 11.79 20.96 10.54
CA GLN A 257 12.13 22.12 11.38
C GLN A 257 12.67 21.70 12.76
N ASN A 258 12.28 20.51 13.25
CA ASN A 258 12.72 19.95 14.52
C ASN A 258 13.80 18.85 14.35
N ASN A 259 14.85 19.18 13.57
CA ASN A 259 16.04 18.36 13.30
C ASN A 259 15.82 17.04 12.53
N GLY A 260 14.65 16.82 11.95
CA GLY A 260 14.43 15.70 11.07
C GLY A 260 15.35 15.73 9.84
N SER A 261 16.02 14.62 9.52
CA SER A 261 16.98 14.55 8.41
C SER A 261 16.77 13.42 7.40
N PHE A 262 15.85 12.50 7.69
CA PHE A 262 15.34 11.52 6.74
C PHE A 262 13.83 11.40 6.89
N ILE A 263 13.07 11.56 5.81
CA ILE A 263 11.63 11.29 5.77
C ILE A 263 11.32 10.32 4.65
N ASN A 264 10.41 9.39 4.89
CA ASN A 264 9.92 8.48 3.86
C ASN A 264 8.39 8.47 3.79
N TYR A 265 7.82 8.81 2.64
CA TYR A 265 6.38 8.66 2.39
C TYR A 265 5.98 7.19 2.30
N TYR A 266 5.13 6.74 3.22
CA TYR A 266 4.53 5.40 3.18
C TYR A 266 3.03 5.57 2.88
N MET A 267 2.56 5.47 1.63
CA MET A 267 3.27 5.06 0.41
C MET A 267 3.50 6.22 -0.55
N TYR A 268 4.56 6.17 -1.36
CA TYR A 268 4.73 7.10 -2.47
C TYR A 268 4.02 6.61 -3.73
N HIS A 269 4.11 5.30 -3.99
CA HIS A 269 3.20 4.56 -4.84
C HIS A 269 2.75 3.31 -4.08
N GLY A 270 1.44 3.20 -3.84
CA GLY A 270 0.86 2.08 -3.12
C GLY A 270 0.69 0.84 -4.01
N GLY A 271 0.01 0.99 -5.16
CA GLY A 271 -0.15 -0.05 -6.18
C GLY A 271 -1.27 -1.05 -5.88
N THR A 272 -1.11 -2.29 -6.34
CA THR A 272 -2.13 -3.34 -6.29
C THR A 272 -1.55 -4.62 -5.67
N ASN A 273 -2.31 -5.27 -4.78
CA ASN A 273 -2.02 -6.58 -4.24
C ASN A 273 -2.40 -7.68 -5.27
N PHE A 274 -1.56 -7.88 -6.29
CA PHE A 274 -1.80 -8.88 -7.33
C PHE A 274 -1.79 -10.32 -6.81
N GLY A 275 -2.60 -11.18 -7.45
CA GLY A 275 -2.71 -12.58 -7.07
C GLY A 275 -3.38 -12.81 -5.72
N ARG A 276 -3.14 -13.99 -5.13
CA ARG A 276 -3.76 -14.41 -3.87
C ARG A 276 -2.82 -14.44 -2.67
N THR A 277 -1.52 -14.23 -2.87
CA THR A 277 -0.49 -14.30 -1.83
C THR A 277 0.11 -12.94 -1.45
N ALA A 278 -0.45 -11.84 -1.98
CA ALA A 278 0.00 -10.49 -1.70
C ALA A 278 -0.76 -9.83 -0.53
N ALA A 279 -2.07 -9.66 -0.66
CA ALA A 279 -2.89 -8.98 0.35
C ALA A 279 -2.90 -9.73 1.69
N GLY A 280 -2.75 -8.98 2.79
CA GLY A 280 -2.98 -9.44 4.16
C GLY A 280 -4.45 -9.74 4.47
N LEU A 281 -4.71 -10.14 5.70
CA LEU A 281 -6.06 -10.38 6.24
C LEU A 281 -7.01 -9.22 5.91
N PHE A 282 -8.10 -9.50 5.18
CA PHE A 282 -9.13 -8.54 4.72
C PHE A 282 -8.63 -7.32 3.92
N VAL A 283 -7.33 -7.19 3.66
CA VAL A 283 -6.77 -6.08 2.87
C VAL A 283 -7.32 -6.19 1.45
N ALA A 284 -7.79 -5.07 0.92
CA ALA A 284 -8.33 -4.99 -0.43
C ALA A 284 -7.26 -5.30 -1.49
N THR A 285 -7.70 -5.61 -2.70
CA THR A 285 -6.78 -5.80 -3.83
C THR A 285 -6.12 -4.48 -4.22
N SER A 286 -6.83 -3.35 -4.10
CA SER A 286 -6.22 -2.03 -4.18
C SER A 286 -5.38 -1.75 -2.94
N TYR A 287 -4.16 -1.27 -3.15
CA TYR A 287 -3.31 -0.72 -2.09
C TYR A 287 -2.96 0.74 -2.38
N ASP A 288 -3.93 1.52 -2.89
CA ASP A 288 -3.74 2.91 -3.32
C ASP A 288 -3.13 3.82 -2.23
N PHE A 289 -3.52 3.64 -0.97
CA PHE A 289 -3.00 4.35 0.21
C PHE A 289 -3.15 5.89 0.18
N ASP A 290 -3.99 6.40 -0.73
CA ASP A 290 -4.05 7.83 -1.10
C ASP A 290 -2.66 8.40 -1.43
N ALA A 291 -1.81 7.56 -2.03
CA ALA A 291 -0.42 7.88 -2.32
C ALA A 291 -0.28 9.01 -3.36
N PRO A 292 0.83 9.79 -3.34
CA PRO A 292 1.16 10.79 -4.35
C PRO A 292 1.12 10.26 -5.79
N ILE A 293 1.48 9.00 -6.01
CA ILE A 293 1.22 8.28 -7.25
C ILE A 293 0.14 7.23 -6.96
N ASP A 294 -1.01 7.33 -7.62
CA ASP A 294 -2.15 6.46 -7.36
C ASP A 294 -1.88 5.00 -7.76
N GLU A 295 -2.81 4.09 -7.42
CA GLU A 295 -2.73 2.66 -7.74
C GLU A 295 -2.34 2.36 -9.19
N TYR A 296 -2.75 3.22 -10.11
CA TYR A 296 -2.62 3.05 -11.56
C TYR A 296 -1.36 3.71 -12.12
N GLY A 297 -0.54 4.32 -11.27
CA GLY A 297 0.67 5.04 -11.68
C GLY A 297 0.43 6.50 -12.09
N LEU A 298 -0.78 7.06 -11.88
CA LEU A 298 -1.07 8.45 -12.24
C LEU A 298 -0.76 9.40 -11.07
N LEU A 299 -0.37 10.64 -11.41
CA LEU A 299 -0.07 11.65 -10.38
C LEU A 299 -1.37 12.06 -9.68
N ARG A 300 -1.39 11.94 -8.34
CA ARG A 300 -2.49 12.38 -7.50
C ARG A 300 -2.32 13.85 -7.18
N GLU A 301 -2.94 14.68 -8.00
CA GLU A 301 -2.90 16.13 -7.85
C GLU A 301 -4.07 16.65 -7.00
N PRO A 302 -3.82 17.49 -5.98
CA PRO A 302 -2.63 18.33 -5.83
C PRO A 302 -1.53 17.74 -4.93
N LYS A 303 -1.72 16.54 -4.36
CA LYS A 303 -0.81 15.98 -3.35
C LYS A 303 0.61 15.84 -3.88
N TRP A 304 0.79 15.25 -5.05
CA TRP A 304 2.11 15.07 -5.65
C TRP A 304 2.81 16.40 -5.92
N GLY A 305 2.13 17.35 -6.58
CA GLY A 305 2.71 18.64 -6.92
C GLY A 305 3.01 19.50 -5.69
N HIS A 306 2.14 19.46 -4.67
CA HIS A 306 2.34 20.19 -3.41
C HIS A 306 3.54 19.66 -2.63
N LEU A 307 3.70 18.33 -2.55
CA LEU A 307 4.88 17.72 -1.93
C LEU A 307 6.15 17.98 -2.73
N ARG A 308 6.10 17.94 -4.07
CA ARG A 308 7.23 18.33 -4.91
C ARG A 308 7.71 19.75 -4.61
N ASP A 309 6.79 20.68 -4.43
CA ASP A 309 7.14 22.07 -4.14
C ASP A 309 7.63 22.28 -2.70
N LEU A 310 7.13 21.49 -1.74
CA LEU A 310 7.73 21.35 -0.40
C LEU A 310 9.18 20.86 -0.49
N HIS A 311 9.45 19.81 -1.26
CA HIS A 311 10.79 19.24 -1.41
C HIS A 311 11.76 20.28 -1.97
N LYS A 312 11.35 21.07 -2.98
CA LYS A 312 12.17 22.18 -3.48
C LYS A 312 12.50 23.20 -2.39
N ALA A 313 11.52 23.57 -1.54
CA ALA A 313 11.76 24.48 -0.43
C ALA A 313 12.74 23.91 0.61
N ILE A 314 12.64 22.61 0.90
CA ILE A 314 13.59 21.90 1.77
C ILE A 314 14.98 21.89 1.14
N LYS A 315 15.11 21.59 -0.16
CA LYS A 315 16.40 21.58 -0.87
C LYS A 315 17.07 22.95 -0.94
N LEU A 316 16.30 24.02 -1.13
CA LEU A 316 16.81 25.39 -1.01
C LEU A 316 17.34 25.68 0.41
N SER A 317 16.75 25.05 1.43
CA SER A 317 17.13 25.22 2.83
C SER A 317 18.24 24.26 3.28
N GLU A 318 18.54 23.21 2.50
CA GLU A 318 19.46 22.12 2.85
C GLU A 318 20.84 22.62 3.33
N PRO A 319 21.49 23.62 2.70
CA PRO A 319 22.78 24.15 3.18
C PRO A 319 22.75 24.65 4.63
N ALA A 320 21.65 25.30 5.05
CA ALA A 320 21.47 25.73 6.43
C ALA A 320 21.09 24.56 7.35
N LEU A 321 20.18 23.69 6.88
CA LEU A 321 19.69 22.53 7.64
C LEU A 321 20.81 21.56 8.04
N VAL A 322 21.79 21.32 7.16
CA VAL A 322 22.91 20.38 7.45
C VAL A 322 24.05 21.01 8.26
N SER A 323 24.13 22.34 8.30
CA SER A 323 25.25 23.08 8.92
C SER A 323 24.93 23.72 10.28
N ALA A 324 23.67 23.75 10.69
CA ALA A 324 23.24 24.35 11.96
C ALA A 324 22.11 23.54 12.62
N TYR A 325 21.96 23.66 13.94
CA TYR A 325 20.77 23.22 14.68
C TYR A 325 19.78 24.38 14.82
N PRO A 326 18.46 24.11 14.95
CA PRO A 326 17.45 25.14 15.02
C PRO A 326 17.51 25.89 16.35
N THR A 327 17.46 27.22 16.28
CA THR A 327 17.09 28.08 17.41
C THR A 327 15.59 28.33 17.36
N VAL A 328 14.88 28.02 18.44
CA VAL A 328 13.41 28.13 18.51
C VAL A 328 13.00 29.37 19.29
N THR A 329 12.02 30.12 18.76
CA THR A 329 11.37 31.23 19.47
C THR A 329 9.85 31.13 19.38
N TRP A 330 9.15 31.71 20.36
CA TRP A 330 7.69 31.65 20.51
C TRP A 330 7.08 33.05 20.48
N PRO A 331 6.84 33.64 19.29
CA PRO A 331 6.35 35.02 19.17
C PRO A 331 4.89 35.20 19.62
N GLY A 332 4.17 34.12 19.89
CA GLY A 332 2.81 34.15 20.42
C GLY A 332 2.30 32.75 20.75
N LYS A 333 1.06 32.67 21.27
CA LYS A 333 0.41 31.38 21.57
C LYS A 333 0.24 30.57 20.27
N ASN A 334 0.63 29.30 20.28
CA ASN A 334 0.59 28.39 19.13
C ASN A 334 1.46 28.81 17.93
N LEU A 335 2.38 29.77 18.11
CA LEU A 335 3.27 30.25 17.07
C LEU A 335 4.71 29.90 17.43
N GLU A 336 5.43 29.32 16.46
CA GLU A 336 6.84 28.99 16.61
C GLU A 336 7.65 29.44 15.40
N VAL A 337 8.89 29.84 15.67
CA VAL A 337 9.88 30.16 14.65
C VAL A 337 11.13 29.37 14.90
N HIS A 338 11.50 28.51 13.95
CA HIS A 338 12.71 27.69 13.99
C HIS A 338 13.72 28.24 12.99
N VAL A 339 14.90 28.68 13.45
CA VAL A 339 15.94 29.29 12.62
C VAL A 339 17.19 28.42 12.60
N PHE A 340 17.61 28.01 11.41
CA PHE A 340 18.87 27.34 11.15
C PHE A 340 19.85 28.37 10.58
N GLN A 341 20.82 28.80 11.38
CA GLN A 341 21.80 29.81 10.96
C GLN A 341 23.22 29.26 11.11
N SER A 342 23.96 29.25 10.01
CA SER A 342 25.41 29.06 10.00
C SER A 342 26.11 30.32 9.48
N LYS A 343 27.45 30.32 9.38
CA LYS A 343 28.20 31.47 8.86
C LYS A 343 27.86 31.80 7.40
N SER A 344 27.36 30.83 6.63
CA SER A 344 27.18 30.94 5.18
C SER A 344 25.73 30.73 4.70
N ALA A 345 24.80 30.32 5.57
CA ALA A 345 23.40 30.08 5.19
C ALA A 345 22.43 30.34 6.36
N CYS A 346 21.21 30.76 6.04
CA CYS A 346 20.11 30.91 7.00
C CYS A 346 18.82 30.34 6.41
N ALA A 347 18.13 29.45 7.12
CA ALA A 347 16.77 29.05 6.78
C ALA A 347 15.84 29.18 8.01
N ALA A 348 14.59 29.59 7.79
CA ALA A 348 13.60 29.73 8.85
C ALA A 348 12.29 29.02 8.52
N PHE A 349 11.66 28.45 9.55
CA PHE A 349 10.34 27.83 9.49
C PHE A 349 9.43 28.58 10.46
N LEU A 350 8.32 29.10 9.93
CA LEU A 350 7.35 29.89 10.67
C LEU A 350 6.06 29.09 10.79
N ALA A 351 5.78 28.57 11.99
CA ALA A 351 4.70 27.63 12.23
C ALA A 351 3.52 28.26 12.99
N ASN A 352 2.31 27.96 12.54
CA ASN A 352 1.06 28.21 13.25
C ASN A 352 0.36 26.88 13.54
N TYR A 353 0.27 26.53 14.83
CA TYR A 353 -0.37 25.31 15.31
C TYR A 353 -1.84 25.52 15.68
N ASP A 354 -2.37 26.75 15.62
CA ASP A 354 -3.79 26.97 15.79
C ASP A 354 -4.56 26.29 14.66
N THR A 355 -5.57 25.51 14.99
CA THR A 355 -6.32 24.71 14.01
C THR A 355 -7.48 25.47 13.38
N ASN A 356 -7.81 26.65 13.91
CA ASN A 356 -8.99 27.41 13.51
C ASN A 356 -8.64 28.82 12.99
N SER A 357 -7.59 29.43 13.55
CA SER A 357 -7.29 30.85 13.34
C SER A 357 -5.99 31.05 12.56
N ALA A 358 -6.06 31.91 11.54
CA ALA A 358 -4.85 32.44 10.92
C ALA A 358 -4.15 33.42 11.86
N ALA A 359 -2.84 33.58 11.71
CA ALA A 359 -2.03 34.48 12.52
C ALA A 359 -1.11 35.33 11.64
N LYS A 360 -0.82 36.56 12.10
CA LYS A 360 0.22 37.41 11.51
C LYS A 360 1.42 37.43 12.44
N ILE A 361 2.61 37.18 11.90
CA ILE A 361 3.84 37.26 12.68
C ILE A 361 4.84 38.24 12.06
N THR A 362 5.60 38.92 12.91
CA THR A 362 6.71 39.76 12.47
C THR A 362 8.02 39.01 12.70
N PHE A 363 8.79 38.77 11.63
CA PHE A 363 10.08 38.09 11.67
C PHE A 363 11.08 38.84 10.79
N GLN A 364 12.24 39.20 11.36
CA GLN A 364 13.28 40.02 10.70
C GLN A 364 12.72 41.29 10.02
N ASN A 365 11.87 42.05 10.73
CA ASN A 365 11.20 43.27 10.26
C ASN A 365 10.25 43.08 9.05
N MET A 366 9.86 41.85 8.72
CA MET A 366 8.85 41.54 7.70
C MET A 366 7.65 40.85 8.34
N GLN A 367 6.47 41.07 7.75
CA GLN A 367 5.22 40.44 8.20
C GLN A 367 4.88 39.23 7.35
N TYR A 368 4.42 38.16 8.02
CA TYR A 368 3.99 36.92 7.38
C TYR A 368 2.62 36.50 7.87
N ASP A 369 1.73 36.18 6.94
CA ASP A 369 0.40 35.64 7.22
C ASP A 369 0.47 34.10 7.20
N LEU A 370 0.23 33.48 8.35
CA LEU A 370 0.22 32.03 8.54
C LEU A 370 -1.22 31.52 8.63
N PRO A 371 -1.71 30.73 7.65
CA PRO A 371 -2.97 30.00 7.79
C PRO A 371 -3.01 29.11 9.03
N PRO A 372 -4.20 28.68 9.50
CA PRO A 372 -4.31 27.65 10.53
C PRO A 372 -3.52 26.40 10.13
N TRP A 373 -2.94 25.72 11.11
CA TRP A 373 -2.25 24.44 10.94
C TRP A 373 -1.26 24.43 9.76
N SER A 374 -0.36 25.42 9.73
CA SER A 374 0.54 25.62 8.60
C SER A 374 1.96 26.01 9.00
N VAL A 375 2.92 25.73 8.12
CA VAL A 375 4.32 26.16 8.24
C VAL A 375 4.74 26.87 6.95
N SER A 376 5.30 28.08 7.07
CA SER A 376 5.97 28.78 5.97
C SER A 376 7.48 28.53 6.02
N ILE A 377 8.09 28.26 4.86
CA ILE A 377 9.52 27.96 4.73
C ILE A 377 10.24 29.11 4.01
N LEU A 378 11.27 29.65 4.65
CA LEU A 378 12.09 30.78 4.19
C LEU A 378 13.55 30.33 4.06
N PRO A 379 14.03 29.93 2.87
CA PRO A 379 15.37 29.38 2.70
C PRO A 379 16.54 30.37 2.86
N ASP A 380 16.26 31.67 2.97
CA ASP A 380 17.19 32.76 3.30
C ASP A 380 16.81 33.52 4.58
N CYS A 381 15.84 32.99 5.35
CA CYS A 381 15.20 33.67 6.48
C CYS A 381 14.46 34.98 6.13
N LYS A 382 14.21 35.26 4.85
CA LYS A 382 13.58 36.51 4.39
C LYS A 382 12.39 36.32 3.46
N ASN A 383 12.46 35.43 2.49
CA ASN A 383 11.41 35.26 1.50
C ASN A 383 10.75 33.90 1.67
N ALA A 384 9.44 33.90 1.98
CA ALA A 384 8.68 32.66 2.04
C ALA A 384 8.52 32.10 0.62
N VAL A 385 9.00 30.88 0.38
CA VAL A 385 8.90 30.22 -0.94
C VAL A 385 7.85 29.11 -0.98
N PHE A 386 7.38 28.68 0.20
CA PHE A 386 6.36 27.66 0.37
C PHE A 386 5.60 27.86 1.68
N ASN A 387 4.29 27.56 1.69
CA ASN A 387 3.51 27.37 2.91
C ASN A 387 2.68 26.10 2.78
N THR A 388 2.65 25.28 3.83
CA THR A 388 2.05 23.93 3.79
C THR A 388 0.53 23.94 3.56
N ALA A 389 -0.17 25.03 3.86
CA ALA A 389 -1.62 25.16 3.65
C ALA A 389 -1.99 25.99 2.40
N ARG A 390 -1.02 26.53 1.65
CA ARG A 390 -1.26 27.30 0.42
C ARG A 390 -0.91 26.48 -0.82
N VAL A 391 -1.83 25.60 -1.21
CA VAL A 391 -1.66 24.71 -2.36
C VAL A 391 -1.62 25.50 -3.67
N SER A 392 -0.56 25.34 -4.45
CA SER A 392 -0.36 26.01 -5.75
C SER A 392 -0.50 25.07 -6.96
N SER A 393 -0.44 23.77 -6.70
CA SER A 393 -0.59 22.76 -7.74
C SER A 393 -2.04 22.62 -8.15
N GLN A 394 -2.25 22.29 -9.42
CA GLN A 394 -3.59 21.97 -9.92
C GLN A 394 -4.17 20.78 -9.14
N ILE A 395 -5.48 20.67 -9.11
CA ILE A 395 -6.24 19.54 -8.57
C ILE A 395 -6.76 18.76 -9.78
N SER A 396 -6.59 17.44 -9.81
CA SER A 396 -7.13 16.59 -10.88
C SER A 396 -8.19 15.66 -10.32
N GLN A 397 -9.42 15.74 -10.84
CA GLN A 397 -10.47 14.77 -10.52
C GLN A 397 -10.40 13.62 -11.52
N MET A 398 -10.04 12.44 -11.02
CA MET A 398 -9.95 11.23 -11.84
C MET A 398 -11.33 10.62 -12.06
N LYS A 399 -11.55 10.06 -13.25
CA LYS A 399 -12.77 9.34 -13.62
C LYS A 399 -12.43 7.97 -14.19
N MET A 400 -13.30 7.01 -13.91
CA MET A 400 -13.32 5.71 -14.57
C MET A 400 -14.40 5.75 -15.65
N THR A 401 -14.00 5.65 -16.92
CA THR A 401 -14.91 5.73 -18.06
C THR A 401 -14.90 4.40 -18.81
N PRO A 402 -16.06 3.85 -19.24
CA PRO A 402 -16.07 2.64 -20.04
C PRO A 402 -15.15 2.77 -21.25
N ALA A 403 -14.20 1.84 -21.39
CA ALA A 403 -13.46 1.69 -22.61
C ALA A 403 -14.47 1.25 -23.70
N CYS A 404 -14.44 1.85 -24.88
CA CYS A 404 -15.36 1.48 -25.98
C CYS A 404 -15.05 0.10 -26.59
N SER A 405 -14.85 -0.92 -25.75
CA SER A 405 -14.97 -2.33 -26.08
C SER A 405 -16.44 -2.70 -25.94
N GLY A 406 -17.04 -3.33 -26.97
CA GLY A 406 -18.40 -3.84 -26.87
C GLY A 406 -18.58 -4.78 -25.67
N ALA A 407 -19.83 -5.12 -25.35
CA ALA A 407 -20.14 -6.05 -24.26
C ALA A 407 -19.39 -7.38 -24.45
N PHE A 408 -18.86 -7.93 -23.36
CA PHE A 408 -18.17 -9.21 -23.39
C PHE A 408 -19.15 -10.35 -23.71
N SER A 409 -18.71 -11.29 -24.53
CA SER A 409 -19.44 -12.53 -24.80
C SER A 409 -18.96 -13.60 -23.82
N TRP A 410 -19.78 -13.90 -22.82
CA TRP A 410 -19.41 -14.79 -21.73
C TRP A 410 -19.81 -16.23 -21.97
N GLN A 411 -18.97 -17.13 -21.47
CA GLN A 411 -19.30 -18.54 -21.24
C GLN A 411 -19.13 -18.84 -19.74
N SER A 412 -19.88 -19.79 -19.21
CA SER A 412 -19.82 -20.17 -17.80
C SER A 412 -19.62 -21.68 -17.60
N TYR A 413 -19.03 -22.04 -16.46
CA TYR A 413 -18.94 -23.40 -15.95
C TYR A 413 -19.13 -23.35 -14.43
N SER A 414 -20.15 -24.03 -13.91
CA SER A 414 -20.40 -24.08 -12.46
C SER A 414 -19.66 -25.26 -11.85
N ASP A 415 -18.83 -24.98 -10.84
CA ASP A 415 -18.13 -26.02 -10.12
C ASP A 415 -19.13 -26.87 -9.32
N GLU A 416 -18.90 -28.18 -9.34
CA GLU A 416 -19.69 -29.09 -8.52
C GLU A 416 -19.29 -28.95 -7.05
N VAL A 417 -20.29 -28.93 -6.18
CA VAL A 417 -20.05 -28.97 -4.73
C VAL A 417 -19.54 -30.36 -4.39
N VAL A 418 -18.27 -30.39 -3.99
CA VAL A 418 -17.55 -31.61 -3.56
C VAL A 418 -18.36 -32.30 -2.46
N SER A 419 -18.64 -33.59 -2.66
CA SER A 419 -19.59 -34.39 -1.88
C SER A 419 -18.82 -35.44 -1.09
N ALA A 420 -19.09 -35.67 0.20
CA ALA A 420 -18.33 -36.53 1.12
C ALA A 420 -17.76 -37.86 0.56
N ASP A 421 -18.36 -38.43 -0.50
CA ASP A 421 -17.99 -39.70 -1.12
C ASP A 421 -16.95 -39.60 -2.27
N ASP A 422 -16.45 -38.40 -2.65
CA ASP A 422 -15.47 -38.28 -3.76
C ASP A 422 -14.10 -38.88 -3.41
N SER A 423 -13.39 -39.39 -4.44
CA SER A 423 -12.14 -40.16 -4.31
C SER A 423 -10.94 -39.38 -3.78
N ASP A 424 -10.90 -38.07 -3.98
CA ASP A 424 -9.70 -37.25 -3.79
C ASP A 424 -9.71 -36.54 -2.42
N LYS A 425 -9.92 -37.30 -1.34
CA LYS A 425 -10.11 -36.75 0.01
C LYS A 425 -9.25 -37.40 1.06
N TYR A 426 -8.86 -36.57 2.02
CA TYR A 426 -8.34 -37.03 3.31
C TYR A 426 -9.44 -36.96 4.36
N ALA A 427 -9.52 -37.95 5.27
CA ALA A 427 -10.51 -37.98 6.34
C ALA A 427 -9.85 -37.97 7.72
N ALA A 428 -10.44 -37.22 8.64
CA ALA A 428 -10.01 -37.18 10.04
C ALA A 428 -11.21 -37.26 10.98
N ASN A 429 -10.98 -37.78 12.19
CA ASN A 429 -11.95 -37.67 13.27
C ASN A 429 -11.79 -36.30 13.94
N GLY A 430 -12.84 -35.48 13.90
CA GLY A 430 -12.81 -34.12 14.40
C GLY A 430 -12.41 -33.08 13.36
N LEU A 431 -12.62 -31.81 13.72
CA LEU A 431 -12.25 -30.65 12.92
C LEU A 431 -10.75 -30.35 13.03
N LEU A 432 -10.18 -29.87 11.93
CA LEU A 432 -8.77 -29.53 11.81
C LEU A 432 -8.63 -28.06 11.40
N GLU A 433 -7.55 -27.41 11.84
CA GLU A 433 -7.27 -26.02 11.52
C GLU A 433 -6.88 -25.84 10.05
N GLN A 434 -7.42 -24.82 9.40
CA GLN A 434 -7.32 -24.63 7.95
C GLN A 434 -5.87 -24.50 7.49
N ILE A 435 -5.07 -23.65 8.13
CA ILE A 435 -3.67 -23.44 7.71
C ILE A 435 -2.90 -24.77 7.79
N LYS A 436 -3.15 -25.61 8.81
CA LYS A 436 -2.53 -26.93 9.00
C LYS A 436 -2.90 -27.96 7.95
N VAL A 437 -4.16 -28.03 7.52
CA VAL A 437 -4.62 -29.07 6.59
C VAL A 437 -4.41 -28.67 5.14
N THR A 438 -4.74 -27.43 4.83
CA THR A 438 -4.99 -27.04 3.46
C THR A 438 -3.98 -26.04 2.92
N ARG A 439 -3.10 -25.51 3.79
CA ARG A 439 -2.24 -24.36 3.45
C ARG A 439 -3.05 -23.29 2.70
N ASP A 440 -4.32 -23.03 3.14
CA ASP A 440 -5.31 -22.07 2.59
C ASP A 440 -6.51 -22.62 1.76
N ALA A 441 -7.29 -23.62 2.23
CA ALA A 441 -8.53 -24.15 1.59
C ALA A 441 -9.49 -25.00 2.51
N SER A 442 -10.56 -25.60 1.98
CA SER A 442 -11.88 -25.85 2.64
C SER A 442 -12.20 -27.27 3.23
N ASP A 443 -13.38 -27.43 3.90
CA ASP A 443 -13.78 -28.55 4.77
C ASP A 443 -15.13 -29.25 4.39
N TYR A 444 -15.34 -30.55 4.68
CA TYR A 444 -16.55 -31.32 4.25
C TYR A 444 -17.05 -32.38 5.27
N LEU A 445 -18.37 -32.63 5.38
CA LEU A 445 -18.98 -33.65 6.27
C LEU A 445 -20.22 -34.37 5.68
N CYS A 446 -20.50 -35.59 6.18
CA CYS A 446 -21.73 -36.35 5.95
C CYS A 446 -22.49 -36.61 7.26
N VAL A 447 -23.83 -36.43 7.28
CA VAL A 447 -24.70 -36.67 8.46
C VAL A 447 -25.92 -37.52 8.10
N ASN A 448 -26.27 -38.50 8.95
CA ASN A 448 -27.44 -39.37 8.75
C ASN A 448 -28.66 -38.92 9.60
N ILE A 449 -29.85 -38.84 8.99
CA ILE A 449 -31.10 -38.36 9.60
C ILE A 449 -32.15 -39.48 9.60
N GLN A 450 -32.79 -39.71 10.74
CA GLN A 450 -33.77 -40.79 10.88
C GLN A 450 -35.10 -40.43 10.15
N PRO A 451 -35.80 -41.41 9.53
CA PRO A 451 -37.05 -41.13 8.82
C PRO A 451 -38.21 -40.64 9.71
N ASN A 452 -38.13 -40.84 11.03
CA ASN A 452 -39.18 -40.52 11.99
C ASN A 452 -38.99 -39.16 12.70
N GLU A 453 -38.04 -38.33 12.25
CA GLU A 453 -37.75 -37.03 12.84
C GLU A 453 -38.96 -36.09 12.83
N GLY A 454 -39.22 -35.43 13.96
CA GLY A 454 -40.37 -34.55 14.14
C GLY A 454 -40.40 -33.38 13.15
N PHE A 455 -39.23 -32.86 12.79
CA PHE A 455 -39.09 -31.77 11.83
C PHE A 455 -39.57 -32.14 10.41
N LEU A 456 -39.46 -33.41 10.02
CA LEU A 456 -39.94 -33.90 8.72
C LEU A 456 -41.46 -33.88 8.63
N LYS A 457 -42.16 -33.94 9.77
CA LYS A 457 -43.62 -33.97 9.86
C LYS A 457 -44.25 -32.59 9.99
N ASN A 458 -43.58 -31.66 10.67
CA ASN A 458 -44.10 -30.32 10.96
C ASN A 458 -43.57 -29.22 10.03
N GLY A 459 -42.58 -29.54 9.17
CA GLY A 459 -42.00 -28.61 8.20
C GLY A 459 -41.03 -27.57 8.79
N GLN A 460 -40.77 -27.60 10.10
CA GLN A 460 -39.82 -26.70 10.76
C GLN A 460 -38.41 -27.30 10.70
N GLY A 461 -37.65 -26.98 9.65
CA GLY A 461 -36.29 -27.51 9.48
C GLY A 461 -35.38 -27.28 10.70
N PRO A 462 -34.45 -28.19 11.00
CA PRO A 462 -33.56 -28.05 12.15
C PRO A 462 -32.59 -26.88 11.93
N VAL A 463 -32.09 -26.33 13.03
CA VAL A 463 -31.12 -25.22 13.01
C VAL A 463 -29.71 -25.80 13.01
N LEU A 464 -28.96 -25.53 11.95
CA LEU A 464 -27.52 -25.83 11.90
C LEU A 464 -26.75 -24.60 12.35
N THR A 465 -25.91 -24.78 13.37
CA THR A 465 -24.96 -23.78 13.86
C THR A 465 -23.55 -24.23 13.54
N VAL A 466 -22.78 -23.40 12.85
CA VAL A 466 -21.38 -23.64 12.51
C VAL A 466 -20.55 -22.46 12.99
N MET A 467 -19.65 -22.69 13.95
CA MET A 467 -18.68 -21.70 14.39
C MET A 467 -17.34 -21.88 13.67
N SER A 468 -16.78 -20.78 13.21
CA SER A 468 -15.52 -20.76 12.45
C SER A 468 -14.63 -19.61 12.95
N ALA A 469 -13.32 -19.86 12.92
CA ALA A 469 -12.32 -18.83 13.16
C ALA A 469 -12.23 -17.79 12.02
N GLY A 470 -12.94 -18.02 10.91
CA GLY A 470 -13.04 -17.13 9.76
C GLY A 470 -12.43 -17.71 8.49
N HIS A 471 -12.43 -16.98 7.38
CA HIS A 471 -12.85 -15.57 7.24
C HIS A 471 -14.20 -15.41 6.51
N ALA A 472 -14.55 -16.35 5.65
CA ALA A 472 -15.89 -16.53 5.09
C ALA A 472 -16.25 -18.01 5.07
N LEU A 473 -17.56 -18.30 5.11
CA LEU A 473 -18.11 -19.64 5.17
C LEU A 473 -19.37 -19.71 4.29
N HIS A 474 -19.40 -20.71 3.41
CA HIS A 474 -20.59 -21.10 2.68
C HIS A 474 -21.04 -22.49 3.13
N VAL A 475 -22.32 -22.60 3.46
CA VAL A 475 -22.92 -23.86 3.96
C VAL A 475 -23.78 -24.44 2.86
N PHE A 476 -23.40 -25.60 2.35
CA PHE A 476 -24.16 -26.34 1.37
C PHE A 476 -24.81 -27.57 2.00
N ILE A 477 -26.08 -27.78 1.69
CA ILE A 477 -26.88 -28.91 2.15
C ILE A 477 -27.34 -29.68 0.92
N ASN A 478 -26.90 -30.94 0.81
CA ASN A 478 -27.20 -31.81 -0.33
C ASN A 478 -26.86 -31.16 -1.68
N GLY A 479 -25.75 -30.43 -1.75
CA GLY A 479 -25.27 -29.73 -2.94
C GLY A 479 -25.90 -28.36 -3.20
N GLN A 480 -26.89 -27.94 -2.41
CA GLN A 480 -27.53 -26.62 -2.56
C GLN A 480 -27.01 -25.64 -1.51
N LEU A 481 -26.73 -24.39 -1.91
CA LEU A 481 -26.33 -23.35 -0.98
C LEU A 481 -27.48 -23.03 -0.01
N SER A 482 -27.24 -23.24 1.29
CA SER A 482 -28.19 -22.91 2.35
C SER A 482 -27.97 -21.52 2.92
N GLY A 483 -26.76 -20.96 2.78
CA GLY A 483 -26.44 -19.59 3.12
C GLY A 483 -24.94 -19.37 3.35
N SER A 484 -24.58 -18.11 3.60
CA SER A 484 -23.20 -17.67 3.71
C SER A 484 -23.02 -16.75 4.92
N SER A 485 -21.82 -16.72 5.49
CA SER A 485 -21.44 -15.81 6.56
C SER A 485 -19.98 -15.39 6.38
N TYR A 486 -19.64 -14.17 6.78
CA TYR A 486 -18.29 -13.62 6.62
C TYR A 486 -17.97 -12.66 7.77
N GLY A 487 -16.69 -12.60 8.14
CA GLY A 487 -16.18 -11.69 9.16
C GLY A 487 -15.72 -10.35 8.58
N ALA A 488 -15.01 -9.59 9.41
CA ALA A 488 -14.33 -8.33 9.07
C ALA A 488 -12.89 -8.35 9.63
N LEU A 489 -12.05 -7.37 9.29
CA LEU A 489 -10.66 -7.30 9.79
C LEU A 489 -10.58 -7.38 11.32
N GLU A 490 -11.36 -6.55 12.02
CA GLU A 490 -11.36 -6.52 13.49
C GLU A 490 -11.96 -7.78 14.11
N ASN A 491 -12.90 -8.43 13.43
CA ASN A 491 -13.60 -9.63 13.91
C ASN A 491 -13.71 -10.68 12.79
N PRO A 492 -12.64 -11.47 12.54
CA PRO A 492 -12.64 -12.46 11.47
C PRO A 492 -13.51 -13.69 11.76
N LYS A 493 -13.71 -13.99 13.05
CA LYS A 493 -14.54 -15.11 13.53
C LYS A 493 -15.98 -14.94 13.09
N LEU A 494 -16.63 -16.05 12.76
CA LEU A 494 -18.01 -16.04 12.28
C LEU A 494 -18.82 -17.22 12.84
N THR A 495 -20.13 -17.01 12.88
CA THR A 495 -21.11 -18.04 13.23
C THR A 495 -22.19 -18.04 12.16
N PHE A 496 -22.37 -19.18 11.50
CA PHE A 496 -23.57 -19.44 10.70
C PHE A 496 -24.60 -20.12 11.60
N SER A 497 -25.85 -19.64 11.63
CA SER A 497 -26.91 -20.23 12.44
C SER A 497 -28.27 -20.05 11.76
N ASN A 498 -28.69 -21.03 10.95
CA ASN A 498 -29.93 -20.95 10.17
C ASN A 498 -30.67 -22.29 10.11
N ASN A 499 -31.95 -22.24 9.78
CA ASN A 499 -32.73 -23.44 9.44
C ASN A 499 -32.19 -24.08 8.15
N VAL A 500 -31.96 -25.40 8.16
CA VAL A 500 -31.47 -26.16 7.02
C VAL A 500 -32.50 -27.18 6.54
N LYS A 501 -32.54 -27.42 5.22
CA LYS A 501 -33.45 -28.39 4.61
C LYS A 501 -32.82 -29.77 4.55
N LEU A 502 -33.13 -30.61 5.53
CA LEU A 502 -32.69 -32.01 5.57
C LEU A 502 -33.81 -32.96 5.10
N ARG A 503 -33.43 -34.10 4.52
CA ARG A 503 -34.33 -35.18 4.11
C ARG A 503 -34.12 -36.42 4.97
N ALA A 504 -35.06 -37.38 4.93
CA ALA A 504 -34.84 -38.68 5.54
C ALA A 504 -33.62 -39.39 4.93
N GLY A 505 -32.83 -40.08 5.75
CA GLY A 505 -31.60 -40.76 5.34
C GLY A 505 -30.37 -39.86 5.34
N ILE A 506 -29.42 -40.16 4.45
CA ILE A 506 -28.11 -39.48 4.43
C ILE A 506 -28.26 -38.07 3.82
N ASN A 507 -27.73 -37.09 4.56
CA ASN A 507 -27.61 -35.70 4.15
C ASN A 507 -26.13 -35.30 4.09
N LYS A 508 -25.75 -34.60 3.02
CA LYS A 508 -24.39 -34.10 2.82
C LYS A 508 -24.31 -32.65 3.26
N ILE A 509 -23.39 -32.33 4.17
CA ILE A 509 -23.15 -30.97 4.66
C ILE A 509 -21.73 -30.57 4.21
N SER A 510 -21.64 -29.70 3.20
CA SER A 510 -20.34 -29.23 2.69
C SER A 510 -20.10 -27.80 3.19
N LEU A 511 -18.93 -27.55 3.77
CA LEU A 511 -18.57 -26.28 4.39
C LEU A 511 -17.40 -25.63 3.63
N LEU A 512 -17.71 -24.75 2.69
CA LEU A 512 -16.66 -24.01 2.00
C LEU A 512 -16.14 -22.90 2.90
N SER A 513 -15.04 -23.17 3.60
CA SER A 513 -14.31 -22.18 4.38
C SER A 513 -13.27 -21.46 3.53
N VAL A 514 -13.27 -20.13 3.59
CA VAL A 514 -12.47 -19.27 2.72
C VAL A 514 -11.68 -18.27 3.57
N ALA A 515 -10.38 -18.22 3.34
CA ALA A 515 -9.50 -17.25 3.93
C ALA A 515 -9.30 -16.06 2.97
N VAL A 516 -9.49 -14.85 3.49
CA VAL A 516 -9.28 -13.60 2.76
C VAL A 516 -7.97 -12.98 3.21
N GLY A 517 -6.85 -13.58 2.78
CA GLY A 517 -5.51 -13.24 3.27
C GLY A 517 -5.25 -13.70 4.71
N LEU A 518 -3.97 -13.73 5.10
CA LEU A 518 -3.54 -14.15 6.44
C LEU A 518 -3.16 -12.95 7.33
N PRO A 519 -3.30 -13.05 8.66
CA PRO A 519 -2.99 -11.97 9.58
C PRO A 519 -1.57 -11.44 9.41
N THR A 520 -1.38 -10.12 9.51
CA THR A 520 -0.12 -9.45 9.17
C THR A 520 0.64 -8.89 10.37
N GLY A 521 0.01 -8.81 11.54
CA GLY A 521 0.58 -8.23 12.75
C GLY A 521 -0.29 -8.49 13.99
N GLY A 522 0.26 -8.17 15.17
CA GLY A 522 -0.30 -8.50 16.49
C GLY A 522 0.54 -9.54 17.23
N VAL A 523 0.57 -9.52 18.57
CA VAL A 523 1.39 -10.49 19.32
C VAL A 523 0.88 -11.91 19.10
N ASN A 524 1.81 -12.81 18.75
CA ASN A 524 1.54 -14.20 18.41
C ASN A 524 0.53 -14.40 17.26
N TYR A 525 0.40 -13.44 16.33
CA TYR A 525 -0.58 -13.52 15.23
C TYR A 525 -0.47 -14.79 14.38
N TRP A 526 0.73 -15.38 14.29
CA TRP A 526 0.96 -16.64 13.57
C TRP A 526 0.24 -17.84 14.18
N THR A 527 -0.16 -17.75 15.45
CA THR A 527 -0.94 -18.77 16.17
C THR A 527 -2.44 -18.64 15.96
N TRP A 528 -2.91 -17.53 15.39
CA TRP A 528 -4.34 -17.34 15.16
C TRP A 528 -4.85 -18.38 14.15
N ASN A 529 -6.01 -18.93 14.47
CA ASN A 529 -6.61 -20.00 13.69
C ASN A 529 -7.44 -19.44 12.53
N THR A 530 -7.56 -20.23 11.47
CA THR A 530 -8.50 -19.99 10.38
C THR A 530 -9.30 -21.28 10.15
N GLY A 531 -10.51 -21.18 9.57
CA GLY A 531 -11.32 -22.34 9.22
C GLY A 531 -12.40 -22.72 10.23
N VAL A 532 -13.07 -23.85 9.98
CA VAL A 532 -14.14 -24.36 10.85
C VAL A 532 -13.53 -25.19 11.96
N LEU A 533 -13.48 -24.63 13.18
CA LEU A 533 -13.01 -25.33 14.38
C LEU A 533 -14.14 -25.69 15.35
N GLY A 534 -15.37 -25.35 14.97
CA GLY A 534 -16.55 -25.63 15.75
C GLY A 534 -16.71 -24.73 16.97
N PRO A 535 -17.70 -25.02 17.83
CA PRO A 535 -18.61 -26.17 17.71
C PRO A 535 -19.51 -26.13 16.46
N VAL A 536 -19.88 -27.32 15.98
CA VAL A 536 -20.86 -27.52 14.90
C VAL A 536 -22.03 -28.32 15.44
N THR A 537 -23.21 -27.70 15.54
CA THR A 537 -24.37 -28.31 16.20
C THR A 537 -25.62 -28.28 15.32
N LEU A 538 -26.45 -29.31 15.45
CA LEU A 538 -27.73 -29.43 14.77
C LEU A 538 -28.84 -29.57 15.80
N LYS A 539 -29.64 -28.51 15.98
CA LYS A 539 -30.72 -28.42 16.97
C LYS A 539 -32.08 -28.65 16.31
N GLY A 540 -32.98 -29.32 17.03
CA GLY A 540 -34.36 -29.55 16.58
C GLY A 540 -34.58 -30.98 16.05
N LEU A 541 -33.70 -31.91 16.41
CA LEU A 541 -33.92 -33.33 16.22
C LEU A 541 -34.75 -33.89 17.38
N ASN A 542 -35.34 -35.07 17.21
CA ASN A 542 -36.05 -35.78 18.28
C ASN A 542 -35.15 -36.05 19.50
N GLU A 543 -33.85 -36.28 19.27
CA GLU A 543 -32.82 -36.44 20.31
C GLU A 543 -32.36 -35.10 20.93
N GLY A 544 -32.95 -33.97 20.51
CA GLY A 544 -32.59 -32.63 20.96
C GLY A 544 -31.57 -31.94 20.05
N THR A 545 -30.32 -31.89 20.49
CA THR A 545 -29.21 -31.24 19.76
C THR A 545 -28.09 -32.24 19.54
N ARG A 546 -27.69 -32.44 18.29
CA ARG A 546 -26.54 -33.26 17.92
C ARG A 546 -25.30 -32.40 17.75
N ASP A 547 -24.22 -32.78 18.42
CA ASP A 547 -22.89 -32.21 18.16
C ASP A 547 -22.20 -32.99 17.03
N LEU A 548 -21.80 -32.28 15.98
CA LEU A 548 -21.15 -32.82 14.79
C LEU A 548 -19.63 -32.61 14.83
N THR A 549 -19.11 -31.89 15.82
CA THR A 549 -17.71 -31.44 15.91
C THR A 549 -16.73 -32.61 15.86
N ASN A 550 -17.01 -33.68 16.61
CA ASN A 550 -16.12 -34.84 16.75
C ASN A 550 -16.45 -36.00 15.77
N GLN A 551 -17.27 -35.74 14.75
CA GLN A 551 -17.58 -36.74 13.73
C GLN A 551 -16.43 -36.90 12.72
N LYS A 552 -16.57 -37.84 11.80
CA LYS A 552 -15.61 -38.05 10.72
C LYS A 552 -15.79 -36.98 9.64
N TRP A 553 -14.84 -36.06 9.53
CA TRP A 553 -14.79 -35.01 8.51
C TRP A 553 -13.91 -35.45 7.34
N SER A 554 -14.26 -35.01 6.13
CA SER A 554 -13.48 -35.18 4.91
C SER A 554 -12.99 -33.83 4.42
N TYR A 555 -11.82 -33.78 3.80
CA TYR A 555 -11.15 -32.53 3.40
C TYR A 555 -10.75 -32.60 1.92
N LYS A 556 -10.96 -31.49 1.21
CA LYS A 556 -10.46 -31.25 -0.15
C LYS A 556 -9.84 -29.85 -0.20
N VAL A 557 -8.62 -29.77 -0.72
CA VAL A 557 -7.93 -28.51 -0.92
C VAL A 557 -8.31 -27.95 -2.29
N GLY A 558 -8.62 -26.65 -2.34
CA GLY A 558 -8.93 -25.92 -3.57
C GLY A 558 -10.28 -26.27 -4.19
N LEU A 559 -10.59 -25.56 -5.28
CA LEU A 559 -11.75 -25.84 -6.12
C LEU A 559 -11.36 -26.74 -7.30
N LYS A 560 -12.32 -27.50 -7.84
CA LYS A 560 -12.09 -28.37 -9.01
C LYS A 560 -11.64 -27.55 -10.22
N GLY A 561 -12.17 -26.35 -10.43
CA GLY A 561 -11.68 -25.46 -11.49
C GLY A 561 -10.24 -24.97 -11.29
N GLU A 562 -9.73 -24.92 -10.05
CA GLU A 562 -8.32 -24.63 -9.76
C GLU A 562 -7.44 -25.85 -10.09
N ASP A 563 -7.86 -27.06 -9.70
CA ASP A 563 -7.18 -28.33 -10.04
C ASP A 563 -7.04 -28.49 -11.57
N LEU A 564 -8.09 -28.11 -12.30
CA LEU A 564 -8.14 -28.12 -13.77
C LEU A 564 -7.46 -26.91 -14.41
N SER A 565 -6.97 -25.96 -13.61
CA SER A 565 -6.32 -24.73 -14.08
C SER A 565 -7.16 -23.96 -15.12
N LEU A 566 -8.47 -23.80 -14.87
CA LEU A 566 -9.41 -23.15 -15.79
C LEU A 566 -9.05 -21.68 -16.11
N ASN A 567 -8.23 -21.05 -15.27
CA ASN A 567 -7.65 -19.73 -15.50
C ASN A 567 -6.61 -19.70 -16.65
N THR A 568 -6.21 -20.86 -17.17
CA THR A 568 -5.29 -21.00 -18.30
C THR A 568 -6.03 -21.43 -19.57
N LEU A 569 -5.48 -21.10 -20.74
CA LEU A 569 -6.04 -21.52 -22.04
C LEU A 569 -6.11 -23.05 -22.18
N SER A 570 -5.07 -23.76 -21.73
CA SER A 570 -5.01 -25.22 -21.77
C SER A 570 -6.03 -25.85 -20.83
N GLY A 571 -6.08 -25.40 -19.58
CA GLY A 571 -7.00 -25.92 -18.58
C GLY A 571 -8.46 -25.64 -18.92
N SER A 572 -8.76 -24.48 -19.50
CA SER A 572 -10.11 -24.12 -19.94
C SER A 572 -10.72 -25.10 -20.95
N SER A 573 -9.90 -25.85 -21.70
CA SER A 573 -10.40 -26.83 -22.69
C SER A 573 -10.83 -28.17 -22.07
N SER A 574 -10.65 -28.34 -20.75
CA SER A 574 -10.94 -29.60 -20.04
C SER A 574 -12.39 -29.76 -19.58
N VAL A 575 -13.23 -28.74 -19.77
CA VAL A 575 -14.63 -28.73 -19.33
C VAL A 575 -15.57 -28.23 -20.42
N GLU A 576 -16.83 -28.63 -20.33
CA GLU A 576 -17.90 -28.12 -21.19
C GLU A 576 -18.42 -26.79 -20.64
N TRP A 577 -18.26 -25.73 -21.45
CA TRP A 577 -18.73 -24.39 -21.11
C TRP A 577 -20.10 -24.14 -21.70
N VAL A 578 -20.98 -23.48 -20.95
CA VAL A 578 -22.31 -23.07 -21.42
C VAL A 578 -22.33 -21.58 -21.77
N GLU A 579 -23.16 -21.21 -22.74
CA GLU A 579 -23.26 -19.84 -23.26
C GLU A 579 -24.70 -19.49 -23.66
N GLY A 580 -24.92 -18.25 -24.12
CA GLY A 580 -26.24 -17.79 -24.56
C GLY A 580 -27.27 -17.78 -23.43
N SER A 581 -28.46 -18.34 -23.67
CA SER A 581 -29.55 -18.38 -22.68
C SER A 581 -29.29 -19.31 -21.49
N LEU A 582 -28.29 -20.20 -21.59
CA LEU A 582 -27.89 -21.12 -20.52
C LEU A 582 -26.75 -20.57 -19.65
N LEU A 583 -26.27 -19.35 -19.94
CA LEU A 583 -25.25 -18.68 -19.14
C LEU A 583 -25.71 -18.60 -17.68
N ALA A 584 -24.90 -19.14 -16.77
CA ALA A 584 -25.19 -19.07 -15.35
C ALA A 584 -25.21 -17.60 -14.90
N GLN A 585 -26.20 -17.24 -14.10
CA GLN A 585 -26.31 -15.92 -13.49
C GLN A 585 -26.68 -16.07 -12.02
N LYS A 586 -26.01 -15.29 -11.16
CA LYS A 586 -26.25 -15.30 -9.70
C LYS A 586 -26.11 -16.70 -9.08
N GLN A 587 -25.33 -17.57 -9.72
CA GLN A 587 -24.99 -18.90 -9.20
C GLN A 587 -23.66 -18.82 -8.45
N PRO A 588 -23.55 -19.41 -7.25
CA PRO A 588 -22.29 -19.50 -6.53
C PRO A 588 -21.32 -20.44 -7.25
N LEU A 589 -20.03 -20.35 -6.90
CA LEU A 589 -18.96 -21.21 -7.40
C LEU A 589 -18.97 -21.37 -8.94
N THR A 590 -19.09 -20.26 -9.65
CA THR A 590 -19.18 -20.25 -11.10
C THR A 590 -17.96 -19.61 -11.72
N TRP A 591 -17.34 -20.32 -12.66
CA TRP A 591 -16.29 -19.81 -13.51
C TRP A 591 -16.91 -19.14 -14.74
N TYR A 592 -16.45 -17.96 -15.08
CA TYR A 592 -16.79 -17.24 -16.29
C TYR A 592 -15.53 -17.02 -17.12
N LYS A 593 -15.66 -17.11 -18.44
CA LYS A 593 -14.59 -16.74 -19.35
C LYS A 593 -15.10 -15.94 -20.55
N THR A 594 -14.23 -15.10 -21.07
CA THR A 594 -14.47 -14.38 -22.33
C THR A 594 -13.13 -14.08 -23.01
N THR A 595 -13.20 -13.62 -24.26
CA THR A 595 -12.05 -13.07 -24.98
C THR A 595 -12.32 -11.66 -25.45
N PHE A 596 -11.30 -10.81 -25.42
CA PHE A 596 -11.45 -9.40 -25.80
C PHE A 596 -10.19 -8.79 -26.42
N ASN A 597 -10.38 -7.67 -27.13
CA ASN A 597 -9.30 -6.88 -27.70
C ASN A 597 -8.90 -5.76 -26.75
N ALA A 598 -7.61 -5.45 -26.67
CA ALA A 598 -7.13 -4.38 -25.79
C ALA A 598 -7.68 -3.02 -26.27
N PRO A 599 -8.22 -2.18 -25.37
CA PRO A 599 -8.59 -0.83 -25.73
C PRO A 599 -7.37 -0.01 -26.16
N GLY A 600 -7.55 0.83 -27.18
CA GLY A 600 -6.53 1.76 -27.64
C GLY A 600 -6.12 2.79 -26.57
N GLY A 601 -5.04 3.52 -26.87
CA GLY A 601 -4.45 4.53 -26.00
C GLY A 601 -3.51 3.96 -24.94
N ASN A 602 -3.04 4.82 -24.05
CA ASN A 602 -2.07 4.47 -22.99
C ASN A 602 -2.62 4.67 -21.57
N ASP A 603 -3.87 5.16 -21.42
CA ASP A 603 -4.48 5.42 -20.11
C ASP A 603 -4.64 4.13 -19.30
N PRO A 604 -4.39 4.11 -17.99
CA PRO A 604 -4.53 2.90 -17.20
C PRO A 604 -5.94 2.28 -17.29
N LEU A 605 -6.00 0.96 -17.11
CA LEU A 605 -7.21 0.16 -17.26
C LEU A 605 -7.63 -0.48 -15.94
N ALA A 606 -8.92 -0.72 -15.77
CA ALA A 606 -9.46 -1.53 -14.71
C ALA A 606 -10.68 -2.32 -15.19
N LEU A 607 -11.04 -3.38 -14.49
CA LEU A 607 -12.36 -4.01 -14.62
C LEU A 607 -13.32 -3.38 -13.62
N ASP A 608 -14.47 -2.93 -14.10
CA ASP A 608 -15.62 -2.62 -13.25
C ASP A 608 -16.34 -3.92 -12.91
N MET A 609 -16.28 -4.30 -11.64
CA MET A 609 -16.85 -5.54 -11.15
C MET A 609 -18.11 -5.29 -10.32
N SER A 610 -18.76 -4.12 -10.40
CA SER A 610 -19.91 -3.78 -9.55
C SER A 610 -21.10 -4.74 -9.65
N SER A 611 -21.23 -5.50 -10.74
CA SER A 611 -22.28 -6.51 -10.93
C SER A 611 -21.96 -7.88 -10.33
N MET A 612 -20.76 -8.04 -9.76
CA MET A 612 -20.23 -9.30 -9.24
C MET A 612 -20.30 -9.36 -7.71
N GLY A 613 -19.99 -10.52 -7.13
CA GLY A 613 -20.07 -10.74 -5.68
C GLY A 613 -18.70 -10.77 -5.05
N LYS A 614 -18.03 -11.93 -5.14
CA LYS A 614 -16.69 -12.18 -4.58
C LYS A 614 -15.98 -13.24 -5.42
N GLY A 615 -14.66 -13.19 -5.51
CA GLY A 615 -13.86 -14.28 -6.03
C GLY A 615 -12.49 -13.84 -6.53
N GLN A 616 -12.09 -14.30 -7.70
CA GLN A 616 -10.75 -14.04 -8.28
C GLN A 616 -10.84 -13.74 -9.79
N VAL A 617 -9.89 -12.95 -10.28
CA VAL A 617 -9.81 -12.55 -11.69
C VAL A 617 -8.44 -12.83 -12.27
N TRP A 618 -8.40 -13.33 -13.51
CA TRP A 618 -7.18 -13.55 -14.29
C TRP A 618 -7.30 -12.98 -15.70
N ILE A 619 -6.19 -12.46 -16.22
CA ILE A 619 -6.06 -12.04 -17.61
C ILE A 619 -4.82 -12.74 -18.19
N ASN A 620 -5.01 -13.48 -19.27
CA ASN A 620 -3.94 -14.23 -19.95
C ASN A 620 -3.16 -15.17 -19.01
N GLY A 621 -3.82 -15.72 -17.99
CA GLY A 621 -3.21 -16.57 -16.95
C GLY A 621 -2.62 -15.80 -15.77
N GLU A 622 -2.39 -14.50 -15.91
CA GLU A 622 -1.89 -13.64 -14.82
C GLU A 622 -3.03 -13.26 -13.87
N SER A 623 -2.81 -13.44 -12.57
CA SER A 623 -3.83 -13.17 -11.56
C SER A 623 -3.85 -11.69 -11.18
N ILE A 624 -4.96 -11.02 -11.47
CA ILE A 624 -5.23 -9.64 -11.08
C ILE A 624 -5.38 -9.55 -9.56
N GLY A 625 -6.00 -10.55 -8.95
CA GLY A 625 -6.21 -10.65 -7.50
C GLY A 625 -7.65 -11.01 -7.17
N ARG A 626 -8.00 -10.85 -5.89
CA ARG A 626 -9.35 -11.11 -5.40
C ARG A 626 -10.29 -9.97 -5.80
N HIS A 627 -11.55 -10.28 -6.15
CA HIS A 627 -12.61 -9.27 -6.18
C HIS A 627 -13.57 -9.49 -5.03
N TRP A 628 -14.04 -8.42 -4.40
CA TRP A 628 -15.13 -8.47 -3.43
C TRP A 628 -15.98 -7.18 -3.43
N PRO A 629 -16.53 -6.78 -4.59
CA PRO A 629 -17.43 -5.63 -4.71
C PRO A 629 -18.72 -5.78 -3.88
N GLY A 630 -19.14 -7.01 -3.59
CA GLY A 630 -20.29 -7.28 -2.72
C GLY A 630 -20.09 -6.88 -1.25
N TYR A 631 -18.85 -6.64 -0.81
CA TYR A 631 -18.60 -6.10 0.53
C TYR A 631 -18.69 -4.57 0.50
N ILE A 632 -19.83 -4.06 0.95
CA ILE A 632 -20.12 -2.63 0.99
C ILE A 632 -19.35 -1.94 2.13
N ALA A 633 -18.73 -0.81 1.81
CA ALA A 633 -17.97 0.02 2.73
C ALA A 633 -18.87 0.62 3.81
N ARG A 634 -18.54 0.35 5.08
CA ARG A 634 -19.22 0.90 6.26
C ARG A 634 -18.27 1.78 7.05
N GLY A 635 -18.69 3.01 7.32
CA GLY A 635 -17.91 3.98 8.08
C GLY A 635 -18.65 5.30 8.22
N ASN A 636 -18.00 6.28 8.83
CA ASN A 636 -18.53 7.63 8.97
C ASN A 636 -17.88 8.56 7.93
N CYS A 637 -18.39 8.56 6.71
CA CYS A 637 -17.91 9.45 5.66
C CYS A 637 -18.59 10.82 5.79
N GLY A 638 -17.79 11.87 5.92
CA GLY A 638 -18.26 13.25 6.03
C GLY A 638 -17.24 14.24 5.46
N SER A 639 -17.57 15.53 5.51
CA SER A 639 -16.61 16.58 5.18
C SER A 639 -15.46 16.56 6.16
N CYS A 640 -14.23 16.66 5.67
CA CYS A 640 -13.06 16.78 6.53
C CYS A 640 -12.26 18.05 6.21
N SER A 641 -11.57 18.57 7.23
CA SER A 641 -10.63 19.70 7.10
C SER A 641 -9.20 19.19 7.18
N TYR A 642 -8.28 19.84 6.47
CA TYR A 642 -6.85 19.58 6.61
C TYR A 642 -6.35 19.94 8.01
N ALA A 643 -6.92 20.97 8.64
CA ALA A 643 -6.41 21.50 9.89
C ALA A 643 -6.65 20.56 11.09
N GLY A 644 -5.70 20.55 12.01
CA GLY A 644 -5.71 19.74 13.24
C GLY A 644 -5.24 18.30 13.05
N THR A 645 -4.93 17.65 14.17
CA THR A 645 -4.36 16.30 14.19
C THR A 645 -5.17 15.32 13.34
N TYR A 646 -4.46 14.62 12.46
CA TYR A 646 -4.99 13.59 11.59
C TYR A 646 -4.95 12.21 12.26
N ASN A 647 -5.97 11.40 11.97
CA ASN A 647 -6.00 9.96 12.20
C ASN A 647 -6.68 9.29 10.98
N GLU A 648 -6.53 7.98 10.85
CA GLU A 648 -7.01 7.17 9.72
C GLU A 648 -8.53 7.19 9.53
N LYS A 649 -9.29 7.64 10.53
CA LYS A 649 -10.75 7.76 10.51
C LYS A 649 -11.25 9.19 10.26
N LYS A 650 -10.35 10.19 10.16
CA LYS A 650 -10.70 11.62 10.03
C LYS A 650 -11.33 11.96 8.68
N CYS A 651 -10.78 11.39 7.61
CA CYS A 651 -11.14 11.73 6.23
C CYS A 651 -11.44 10.42 5.47
N LEU A 652 -12.72 10.06 5.46
CA LEU A 652 -13.22 8.83 4.87
C LEU A 652 -14.12 9.14 3.67
N SER A 653 -14.08 8.27 2.67
CA SER A 653 -14.88 8.37 1.45
C SER A 653 -15.45 7.00 1.04
N ASN A 654 -16.36 7.01 0.07
CA ASN A 654 -16.94 5.81 -0.53
C ASN A 654 -17.82 4.95 0.41
N CYS A 655 -18.31 5.48 1.54
CA CYS A 655 -19.25 4.77 2.41
C CYS A 655 -20.59 4.51 1.68
N GLY A 656 -21.16 3.32 1.87
CA GLY A 656 -22.41 2.90 1.23
C GLY A 656 -22.23 2.30 -0.17
N GLU A 657 -21.03 2.37 -0.73
CA GLU A 657 -20.66 1.79 -2.02
C GLU A 657 -19.80 0.53 -1.84
N SER A 658 -19.53 -0.21 -2.92
CA SER A 658 -18.54 -1.29 -2.90
C SER A 658 -17.18 -0.76 -2.41
N THR A 659 -16.57 -1.39 -1.40
CA THR A 659 -15.23 -1.01 -0.92
C THR A 659 -14.25 -0.89 -2.08
N GLN A 660 -14.23 -1.90 -2.96
CA GLN A 660 -13.47 -1.87 -4.20
C GLN A 660 -14.36 -2.30 -5.36
N ARG A 661 -14.64 -1.35 -6.24
CA ARG A 661 -15.41 -1.55 -7.48
C ARG A 661 -14.51 -1.87 -8.67
N TRP A 662 -13.39 -1.17 -8.77
CA TRP A 662 -12.47 -1.24 -9.91
C TRP A 662 -11.22 -2.04 -9.58
N TYR A 663 -10.86 -2.95 -10.47
CA TYR A 663 -9.74 -3.88 -10.30
C TYR A 663 -8.71 -3.63 -11.39
N HIS A 664 -7.53 -3.14 -10.99
CA HIS A 664 -6.48 -2.67 -11.90
C HIS A 664 -6.02 -3.76 -12.87
N VAL A 665 -6.01 -3.43 -14.17
CA VAL A 665 -5.48 -4.26 -15.25
C VAL A 665 -4.21 -3.61 -15.80
N PRO A 666 -3.02 -4.15 -15.50
CA PRO A 666 -1.78 -3.66 -16.08
C PRO A 666 -1.81 -3.79 -17.61
N ARG A 667 -1.53 -2.70 -18.31
CA ARG A 667 -1.51 -2.70 -19.78
C ARG A 667 -0.51 -3.70 -20.35
N SER A 668 0.61 -3.95 -19.66
CA SER A 668 1.63 -4.91 -20.11
C SER A 668 1.17 -6.36 -20.10
N TRP A 669 0.04 -6.68 -19.43
CA TRP A 669 -0.54 -8.02 -19.46
C TRP A 669 -1.45 -8.24 -20.68
N LEU A 670 -1.73 -7.20 -21.47
CA LEU A 670 -2.62 -7.26 -22.61
C LEU A 670 -1.85 -7.43 -23.92
N LYS A 671 -2.38 -8.32 -24.76
CA LYS A 671 -2.08 -8.43 -26.19
C LYS A 671 -3.02 -7.51 -26.98
N PRO A 672 -2.69 -7.11 -28.22
CA PRO A 672 -3.60 -6.31 -29.05
C PRO A 672 -4.99 -6.93 -29.21
N SER A 673 -5.06 -8.26 -29.38
CA SER A 673 -6.31 -9.02 -29.55
C SER A 673 -6.25 -10.37 -28.84
N GLY A 674 -7.41 -10.99 -28.61
CA GLY A 674 -7.49 -12.36 -28.08
C GLY A 674 -7.02 -12.47 -26.63
N ASN A 675 -7.22 -11.43 -25.82
CA ASN A 675 -6.96 -11.48 -24.39
C ASN A 675 -7.97 -12.40 -23.72
N PHE A 676 -7.48 -13.33 -22.91
CA PHE A 676 -8.30 -14.31 -22.22
C PHE A 676 -8.61 -13.81 -20.80
N LEU A 677 -9.88 -13.47 -20.53
CA LEU A 677 -10.34 -13.04 -19.21
C LEU A 677 -11.09 -14.19 -18.55
N VAL A 678 -10.70 -14.55 -17.33
CA VAL A 678 -11.37 -15.55 -16.51
C VAL A 678 -11.72 -14.96 -15.15
N VAL A 679 -12.93 -15.24 -14.68
CA VAL A 679 -13.45 -14.81 -13.38
C VAL A 679 -13.99 -16.04 -12.65
N LEU A 680 -13.48 -16.32 -11.46
CA LEU A 680 -14.12 -17.22 -10.51
C LEU A 680 -15.06 -16.38 -9.65
N GLU A 681 -16.35 -16.65 -9.68
CA GLU A 681 -17.37 -15.99 -8.86
C GLU A 681 -17.85 -16.96 -7.76
N GLU A 682 -17.49 -16.65 -6.52
CA GLU A 682 -17.73 -17.41 -5.31
C GLU A 682 -19.19 -17.28 -4.82
N TRP A 683 -19.75 -16.06 -4.87
CA TRP A 683 -21.08 -15.77 -4.27
C TRP A 683 -22.21 -15.88 -5.28
N GLY A 684 -22.02 -15.30 -6.46
CA GLY A 684 -23.00 -15.20 -7.52
C GLY A 684 -23.14 -13.76 -7.99
N GLY A 685 -22.85 -13.54 -9.27
CA GLY A 685 -22.90 -12.24 -9.92
C GLY A 685 -23.52 -12.33 -11.32
N ASP A 686 -23.70 -11.18 -11.94
CA ASP A 686 -24.06 -11.08 -13.36
C ASP A 686 -22.84 -10.65 -14.18
N PRO A 687 -22.22 -11.55 -14.95
CA PRO A 687 -21.00 -11.23 -15.70
C PRO A 687 -21.26 -10.22 -16.82
N THR A 688 -22.51 -10.07 -17.28
CA THR A 688 -22.85 -9.13 -18.37
C THR A 688 -22.66 -7.66 -17.98
N GLY A 689 -22.65 -7.36 -16.68
CA GLY A 689 -22.36 -6.02 -16.15
C GLY A 689 -20.86 -5.72 -16.01
N ILE A 690 -19.97 -6.71 -16.19
CA ILE A 690 -18.53 -6.48 -16.15
C ILE A 690 -18.13 -5.67 -17.39
N SER A 691 -17.36 -4.61 -17.16
CA SER A 691 -16.82 -3.78 -18.25
C SER A 691 -15.38 -3.39 -17.99
N LEU A 692 -14.62 -3.17 -19.08
CA LEU A 692 -13.29 -2.59 -18.99
C LEU A 692 -13.41 -1.06 -18.97
N VAL A 693 -12.74 -0.41 -18.04
CA VAL A 693 -12.76 1.05 -17.87
C VAL A 693 -11.37 1.64 -18.04
N ARG A 694 -11.30 2.86 -18.56
CA ARG A 694 -10.11 3.70 -18.63
C ARG A 694 -10.13 4.71 -17.49
N ARG A 695 -8.98 4.86 -16.84
CA ARG A 695 -8.77 5.90 -15.83
C ARG A 695 -8.21 7.15 -16.49
N THR A 696 -8.98 8.23 -16.50
CA THR A 696 -8.61 9.50 -17.13
C THR A 696 -8.82 10.69 -16.20
N SER A 697 -8.10 11.79 -16.42
CA SER A 697 -8.45 13.06 -15.78
C SER A 697 -9.78 13.56 -16.37
N GLY A 698 -10.73 13.87 -15.48
CA GLY A 698 -12.08 14.27 -15.84
C GLY A 698 -12.34 15.77 -15.69
N SER A 699 -11.71 16.43 -14.72
CA SER A 699 -11.72 17.90 -14.57
C SER A 699 -10.44 18.30 -13.83
N VAL A 700 -9.94 19.51 -14.09
CA VAL A 700 -8.80 20.07 -13.36
C VAL A 700 -9.15 21.44 -12.78
N CYS A 701 -8.66 21.75 -11.60
CA CYS A 701 -8.95 23.01 -10.91
C CYS A 701 -7.68 23.61 -10.32
N ALA A 702 -7.66 24.91 -10.06
CA ALA A 702 -6.60 25.52 -9.27
C ALA A 702 -7.18 26.63 -8.39
N ASP A 703 -6.63 26.75 -7.19
CA ASP A 703 -6.91 27.82 -6.25
C ASP A 703 -5.69 28.77 -6.21
N ILE A 704 -5.96 30.07 -6.34
CA ILE A 704 -4.93 31.11 -6.28
C ILE A 704 -5.17 31.97 -5.04
N TYR A 705 -4.14 32.13 -4.22
CA TYR A 705 -4.17 32.97 -3.02
C TYR A 705 -3.38 34.27 -3.23
N GLU A 706 -3.88 35.37 -2.68
CA GLU A 706 -3.12 36.61 -2.61
C GLU A 706 -1.83 36.41 -1.77
N GLY A 707 -0.68 36.84 -2.31
CA GLY A 707 0.62 36.62 -1.66
C GLY A 707 1.06 35.15 -1.61
N GLN A 708 0.62 34.29 -2.54
CA GLN A 708 1.04 32.90 -2.60
C GLN A 708 2.56 32.76 -2.81
N PRO A 709 3.28 32.11 -1.87
CA PRO A 709 4.73 31.94 -2.00
C PRO A 709 5.04 30.91 -3.10
N THR A 710 5.99 31.22 -3.99
CA THR A 710 6.42 30.28 -5.03
C THR A 710 7.93 30.33 -5.27
N THR A 711 8.50 29.18 -5.63
CA THR A 711 9.94 29.02 -5.94
C THR A 711 10.37 29.71 -7.24
N LYS A 712 9.48 29.84 -8.25
CA LYS A 712 9.79 30.60 -9.49
C LYS A 712 9.98 32.09 -9.23
N ASN A 713 9.33 32.62 -8.20
CA ASN A 713 9.36 34.04 -7.84
C ASN A 713 10.57 34.40 -6.97
N TRP A 714 11.21 33.41 -6.34
CA TRP A 714 12.39 33.57 -5.49
C TRP A 714 13.56 34.27 -6.20
N HIS A 715 13.99 33.80 -7.37
CA HIS A 715 15.14 34.39 -8.06
C HIS A 715 14.89 35.84 -8.49
N LEU A 716 13.65 36.16 -8.86
CA LEU A 716 13.25 37.51 -9.26
C LEU A 716 13.21 38.47 -8.07
N LEU A 717 12.64 38.03 -6.93
CA LEU A 717 12.60 38.79 -5.68
C LEU A 717 13.99 38.94 -5.05
N ALA A 718 14.79 37.88 -4.98
CA ALA A 718 16.15 37.90 -4.46
C ALA A 718 17.10 38.77 -5.31
N SER A 719 16.80 38.94 -6.60
CA SER A 719 17.56 39.84 -7.50
C SER A 719 17.12 41.30 -7.47
N GLY A 720 16.03 41.64 -6.76
CA GLY A 720 15.49 43.01 -6.68
C GLY A 720 14.91 43.55 -7.99
N LYS A 721 14.59 42.70 -8.97
CA LYS A 721 14.15 43.12 -10.31
C LYS A 721 12.64 43.38 -10.43
N VAL A 722 11.82 43.01 -9.43
CA VAL A 722 10.35 43.10 -9.49
C VAL A 722 9.77 43.39 -8.10
N ASP A 723 8.92 44.42 -7.99
CA ASP A 723 8.25 44.82 -6.73
C ASP A 723 6.89 44.13 -6.47
N LYS A 724 6.26 43.57 -7.51
CA LYS A 724 4.96 42.86 -7.41
C LYS A 724 4.89 41.65 -8.33
N LEU A 725 4.52 40.50 -7.79
CA LEU A 725 4.36 39.25 -8.52
C LEU A 725 3.00 39.17 -9.21
N GLN A 726 2.97 38.80 -10.49
CA GLN A 726 1.71 38.46 -11.17
C GLN A 726 1.23 37.08 -10.71
N LEU A 727 -0.01 37.02 -10.22
CA LEU A 727 -0.69 35.78 -9.89
C LEU A 727 -0.99 35.01 -11.18
N LYS A 728 -0.51 33.76 -11.28
CA LYS A 728 -0.70 32.92 -12.46
C LYS A 728 -0.99 31.48 -12.05
N ALA A 729 -2.14 30.95 -12.45
CA ALA A 729 -2.38 29.51 -12.47
C ALA A 729 -1.86 28.90 -13.77
N GLN A 730 -1.22 27.73 -13.67
CA GLN A 730 -0.88 26.91 -14.83
C GLN A 730 -1.72 25.63 -14.74
N LEU A 731 -2.58 25.43 -15.74
CA LEU A 731 -3.45 24.27 -15.83
C LEU A 731 -3.04 23.45 -17.06
N SER A 732 -3.05 22.13 -16.90
CA SER A 732 -2.66 21.18 -17.94
C SER A 732 -3.52 19.93 -17.88
N CYS A 733 -3.85 19.37 -19.05
CA CYS A 733 -4.54 18.08 -19.17
C CYS A 733 -3.53 16.98 -19.55
N ALA A 734 -3.97 15.73 -19.41
CA ALA A 734 -3.16 14.58 -19.79
C ALA A 734 -2.81 14.61 -21.30
N GLN A 735 -1.72 13.93 -21.66
CA GLN A 735 -1.26 13.85 -23.05
C GLN A 735 -2.38 13.33 -23.96
N GLY A 736 -2.66 14.05 -25.05
CA GLY A 736 -3.73 13.72 -26.01
C GLY A 736 -5.10 14.27 -25.65
N GLN A 737 -5.28 14.86 -24.47
CA GLN A 737 -6.50 15.61 -24.11
C GLN A 737 -6.36 17.10 -24.44
N LYS A 738 -7.48 17.78 -24.68
CA LYS A 738 -7.57 19.24 -24.84
C LYS A 738 -8.59 19.79 -23.85
N ILE A 739 -8.30 20.95 -23.26
CA ILE A 739 -9.24 21.66 -22.39
C ILE A 739 -10.44 22.09 -23.26
N SER A 740 -11.63 21.64 -22.90
CA SER A 740 -12.84 21.91 -23.68
C SER A 740 -13.56 23.18 -23.19
N GLN A 741 -13.53 23.43 -21.88
CA GLN A 741 -14.18 24.59 -21.27
C GLN A 741 -13.42 25.08 -20.03
N ILE A 742 -13.35 26.42 -19.87
CA ILE A 742 -12.86 27.10 -18.65
C ILE A 742 -14.04 27.76 -17.94
N LYS A 743 -14.24 27.44 -16.66
CA LYS A 743 -15.24 28.07 -15.78
C LYS A 743 -14.54 28.81 -14.64
N PHE A 744 -14.80 30.11 -14.50
CA PHE A 744 -14.26 30.91 -13.40
C PHE A 744 -15.30 31.03 -12.27
N ALA A 745 -14.87 30.78 -11.03
CA ALA A 745 -15.66 31.01 -9.84
C ALA A 745 -14.89 31.89 -8.86
N SER A 746 -15.27 33.17 -8.73
CA SER A 746 -14.75 34.05 -7.68
C SER A 746 -15.60 33.94 -6.42
N TYR A 747 -14.97 33.72 -5.26
CA TYR A 747 -15.61 33.89 -3.95
C TYR A 747 -14.64 34.61 -3.00
N GLY A 748 -15.00 35.82 -2.55
CA GLY A 748 -14.39 36.53 -1.41
C GLY A 748 -15.53 37.11 -0.56
N LEU A 749 -15.50 37.27 0.77
CA LEU A 749 -14.46 37.55 1.79
C LEU A 749 -14.83 36.84 3.12
N LEU A 750 -13.89 36.54 4.03
CA LEU A 750 -13.40 37.45 5.07
C LEU A 750 -11.86 37.32 5.23
N LEU A 751 -11.15 38.41 4.92
CA LEU A 751 -9.70 38.67 5.02
C LEU A 751 -8.74 38.18 3.89
N GLY A 752 -9.23 37.74 2.73
CA GLY A 752 -8.40 37.61 1.53
C GLY A 752 -9.21 37.28 0.28
N THR A 753 -8.83 37.82 -0.88
CA THR A 753 -9.46 37.43 -2.16
C THR A 753 -8.92 36.07 -2.61
N THR A 754 -9.81 35.08 -2.77
CA THR A 754 -9.48 33.76 -3.34
C THR A 754 -10.16 33.60 -4.68
N TRP A 755 -9.40 33.15 -5.69
CA TRP A 755 -9.90 32.88 -7.03
C TRP A 755 -9.87 31.37 -7.28
N LYS A 756 -11.02 30.77 -7.63
CA LYS A 756 -11.12 29.36 -7.97
C LYS A 756 -11.47 29.20 -9.45
N THR A 757 -10.68 28.42 -10.18
CA THR A 757 -10.94 28.14 -11.60
C THR A 757 -11.18 26.65 -11.80
N TRP A 758 -12.27 26.29 -12.48
CA TRP A 758 -12.68 24.92 -12.81
C TRP A 758 -12.53 24.69 -14.32
N LEU A 759 -11.90 23.58 -14.73
CA LEU A 759 -11.81 23.15 -16.12
C LEU A 759 -12.48 21.81 -16.31
N SER A 760 -13.29 21.68 -17.36
CA SER A 760 -13.90 20.41 -17.79
C SER A 760 -13.40 19.95 -19.15
#